data_AF-A0A9Q0KFI3-F1
#
_entry.id   AF-A0A9Q0KFI3-F1
#
_cell.length_a   1.000
_cell.length_b   1.000
_cell.length_c   1.000
_cell.angle_alpha   90.00
_cell.angle_beta   90.00
_cell.angle_gamma   90.00
#
_symmetry.space_group_name_H-M   'P 1'
#
loop_
_entity.id
_entity.type
_entity.pdbx_description
1 polymer ?
#
loop_
_entity_poly.entity_id
_entity_poly.type
_entity_poly.pdbx_seq_one_letter_code
_entity_poly.pdbx_strand_id
1 'polypeptide(L)'
;MWRMVCYTVFVVLLYVAVLMVSVEAASGDYSRDDFPRPPRFVFGAGTSAYQVEGAAFEDGRGPSVWDTFAHSGRYGEHINGDIACDGYHKYKEDVQLMVDTGLEAYRFSISWSRVIPNGRGPVNPKGLQYYDSLINELLSHGIQPYVTLFHYDAPQALEDEYGGWLNQKIVKDFTDYADVCFREFGDRVSHWTTMNEANVFVMGGYDLGMFPPGRCSSPFGKNCTSGNSTTEPYIATHNIILAHASATRLYKEKYQAKQHGVIGIDILTYGMVPSTNSTEDVIATQRVHDFFHGWFLHPLVFGDYPESMKRNVGSRLPSFTPHQSKLVKGSCDFIGLNHYRTMHIEDDPDSLKTNQSDYLGDMAAKILSKQGRVPNGQFPIDPAGLQGVLERLKQVYGNPPIFIYENGQMTHPNASSASVDASLNDTIRVEYLDAFIGGLLQAIRNGSDIRGYFVWSFMDLFELFDGFNTTFGLYYVDFKDPDLKRYARFSAYCYRQLNRASASLMAVKLNRSPCSQQRRLRKIGHTLDVAETNDEAAGGSNPARELMAEGNETFYFCRESRSRLKVQHLRMEGLLASGILLLTLEDVQLMVDTGLEAYRFSISLSRVIPNGRGPVNAKGLQYYDSLINELLSHGIQPYVTLFHYDAPQALEDEYGGWLSRKIV
;
A
#
# COMPACT_ATOMS: atom_id res chain seq x y z
N MET A 1 -48.53 27.40 3.04
CA MET A 1 -47.44 27.37 4.03
C MET A 1 -47.02 25.94 4.37
N TRP A 2 -47.91 25.09 4.89
CA TRP A 2 -47.59 23.68 5.23
C TRP A 2 -47.04 22.85 4.06
N ARG A 3 -47.60 22.97 2.85
CA ARG A 3 -47.10 22.24 1.67
C ARG A 3 -45.70 22.64 1.20
N MET A 4 -45.29 23.89 1.42
CA MET A 4 -43.92 24.35 1.11
C MET A 4 -42.92 23.81 2.13
N VAL A 5 -43.28 23.81 3.43
CA VAL A 5 -42.42 23.26 4.48
C VAL A 5 -42.20 21.76 4.27
N CYS A 6 -43.24 20.99 3.93
CA CYS A 6 -43.08 19.57 3.63
C CYS A 6 -42.20 19.31 2.40
N TYR A 7 -42.26 20.15 1.36
CA TYR A 7 -41.43 20.00 0.16
C TYR A 7 -39.96 20.35 0.45
N THR A 8 -39.69 21.41 1.22
CA THR A 8 -38.32 21.77 1.62
C THR A 8 -37.72 20.72 2.55
N VAL A 9 -38.51 20.17 3.50
CA VAL A 9 -38.06 19.07 4.36
C VAL A 9 -37.81 17.81 3.54
N PHE A 10 -38.64 17.49 2.55
CA PHE A 10 -38.41 16.34 1.67
C PHE A 10 -37.17 16.50 0.79
N VAL A 11 -36.91 17.69 0.24
CA VAL A 11 -35.70 17.98 -0.56
C VAL A 11 -34.44 17.97 0.31
N VAL A 12 -34.51 18.50 1.53
CA VAL A 12 -33.41 18.44 2.50
C VAL A 12 -33.17 17.00 2.96
N LEU A 13 -34.21 16.22 3.22
CA LEU A 13 -34.07 14.80 3.56
C LEU A 13 -33.54 13.97 2.38
N LEU A 14 -33.88 14.32 1.14
CA LEU A 14 -33.29 13.71 -0.06
C LEU A 14 -31.82 14.12 -0.22
N TYR A 15 -31.47 15.37 0.06
CA TYR A 15 -30.08 15.84 0.06
C TYR A 15 -29.26 15.19 1.16
N VAL A 16 -29.83 15.03 2.36
CA VAL A 16 -29.23 14.31 3.49
C VAL A 16 -29.15 12.81 3.20
N ALA A 17 -30.13 12.21 2.53
CA ALA A 17 -30.07 10.80 2.11
C ALA A 17 -29.00 10.59 1.01
N VAL A 18 -28.85 11.52 0.08
CA VAL A 18 -27.79 11.48 -0.95
C VAL A 18 -26.40 11.79 -0.34
N LEU A 19 -26.31 12.61 0.71
CA LEU A 19 -25.09 12.84 1.49
C LEU A 19 -24.78 11.70 2.48
N MET A 20 -25.78 10.96 2.94
CA MET A 20 -25.63 9.73 3.75
C MET A 20 -25.25 8.52 2.88
N VAL A 21 -25.40 8.61 1.55
CA VAL A 21 -24.68 7.73 0.61
C VAL A 21 -23.28 8.30 0.42
N SER A 22 -22.47 8.26 1.48
CA SER A 22 -21.03 8.45 1.41
C SER A 22 -20.38 7.77 2.60
N VAL A 23 -19.48 6.83 2.28
CA VAL A 23 -18.51 6.18 3.16
C VAL A 23 -19.10 5.13 4.11
N GLU A 24 -19.77 4.12 3.56
CA GLU A 24 -19.32 2.78 3.93
C GLU A 24 -17.95 2.62 3.29
N ALA A 25 -16.90 2.50 4.12
CA ALA A 25 -15.62 1.98 3.67
C ALA A 25 -15.89 0.54 3.21
N ALA A 26 -16.33 0.39 1.97
CA ALA A 26 -16.53 -0.91 1.36
C ALA A 26 -15.14 -1.52 1.22
N SER A 27 -14.74 -2.33 2.22
CA SER A 27 -14.00 -3.55 1.96
C SER A 27 -14.91 -4.44 1.08
N GLY A 28 -15.08 -4.01 -0.17
CA GLY A 28 -15.84 -4.75 -1.16
C GLY A 28 -14.96 -5.89 -1.64
N ASP A 29 -15.56 -7.06 -1.84
CA ASP A 29 -14.97 -8.10 -2.66
C ASP A 29 -14.73 -7.53 -4.07
N TYR A 30 -13.52 -7.05 -4.34
CA TYR A 30 -13.04 -6.69 -5.67
C TYR A 30 -12.04 -7.73 -6.17
N SER A 31 -11.89 -7.79 -7.47
CA SER A 31 -10.95 -8.66 -8.17
C SER A 31 -10.11 -7.85 -9.13
N ARG A 32 -9.01 -8.43 -9.63
CA ARG A 32 -8.25 -7.85 -10.75
C ARG A 32 -9.11 -7.55 -11.97
N ASP A 33 -10.18 -8.33 -12.18
CA ASP A 33 -11.12 -8.18 -13.30
C ASP A 33 -12.08 -6.99 -13.15
N ASP A 34 -12.21 -6.40 -11.96
CA ASP A 34 -12.98 -5.17 -11.75
C ASP A 34 -12.25 -3.92 -12.26
N PHE A 35 -10.93 -4.01 -12.43
CA PHE A 35 -10.10 -2.95 -12.99
C PHE A 35 -10.03 -3.07 -14.51
N PRO A 36 -9.82 -1.95 -15.24
CA PRO A 36 -9.54 -2.01 -16.66
C PRO A 36 -8.40 -2.99 -16.97
N ARG A 37 -8.49 -3.69 -18.11
CA ARG A 37 -7.41 -4.59 -18.55
C ARG A 37 -6.23 -3.79 -19.08
N PRO A 38 -5.00 -4.33 -19.02
CA PRO A 38 -3.84 -3.70 -19.65
C PRO A 38 -4.10 -3.44 -21.15
N PRO A 39 -3.57 -2.34 -21.71
CA PRO A 39 -2.68 -1.35 -21.08
C PRO A 39 -3.43 -0.21 -20.36
N ARG A 40 -4.76 -0.28 -20.20
CA ARG A 40 -5.54 0.82 -19.61
C ARG A 40 -5.35 0.96 -18.10
N PHE A 41 -5.08 -0.15 -17.42
CA PHE A 41 -4.70 -0.15 -16.01
C PHE A 41 -3.70 -1.28 -15.74
N VAL A 42 -2.65 -0.97 -14.97
CA VAL A 42 -1.63 -1.94 -14.55
C VAL A 42 -1.42 -1.97 -13.03
N PHE A 43 -1.17 -3.16 -12.49
CA PHE A 43 -0.66 -3.37 -11.14
C PHE A 43 0.85 -3.58 -11.16
N GLY A 44 1.56 -2.76 -10.39
CA GLY A 44 3.01 -2.81 -10.30
C GLY A 44 3.53 -2.64 -8.88
N ALA A 45 4.84 -2.48 -8.77
CA ALA A 45 5.54 -2.06 -7.57
C ALA A 45 6.72 -1.16 -7.93
N GLY A 46 7.20 -0.38 -6.96
CA GLY A 46 8.26 0.61 -7.16
C GLY A 46 9.48 0.41 -6.28
N THR A 47 10.63 0.89 -6.77
CA THR A 47 11.85 1.17 -5.99
C THR A 47 12.58 2.39 -6.58
N SER A 48 13.65 2.85 -5.92
CA SER A 48 14.55 3.88 -6.45
C SER A 48 16.02 3.49 -6.33
N ALA A 49 16.86 4.07 -7.19
CA ALA A 49 18.24 3.69 -7.40
C ALA A 49 19.08 3.72 -6.11
N TYR A 50 19.18 4.89 -5.45
CA TYR A 50 19.98 5.01 -4.23
C TYR A 50 19.47 4.11 -3.08
N GLN A 51 18.18 3.81 -3.08
CA GLN A 51 17.56 3.02 -2.02
C GLN A 51 17.78 1.51 -2.18
N VAL A 52 18.02 1.00 -3.39
CA VAL A 52 18.13 -0.45 -3.67
C VAL A 52 19.42 -0.90 -4.34
N GLU A 53 20.04 -0.08 -5.18
CA GLU A 53 21.12 -0.56 -6.05
C GLU A 53 22.38 -0.93 -5.28
N GLY A 54 22.83 -0.05 -4.37
CA GLY A 54 24.17 -0.15 -3.80
C GLY A 54 25.27 0.03 -4.84
N ALA A 55 26.36 -0.71 -4.70
CA ALA A 55 27.52 -0.66 -5.58
C ALA A 55 27.99 0.79 -5.82
N ALA A 56 28.06 1.58 -4.75
CA ALA A 56 28.24 3.03 -4.82
C ALA A 56 29.55 3.46 -5.49
N PHE A 57 30.59 2.62 -5.40
CA PHE A 57 31.95 2.89 -5.90
C PHE A 57 32.37 1.99 -7.07
N GLU A 58 31.44 1.22 -7.65
CA GLU A 58 31.75 0.22 -8.65
C GLU A 58 31.55 0.73 -10.07
N ASP A 59 32.27 0.10 -11.01
CA ASP A 59 32.06 0.25 -12.44
C ASP A 59 32.03 1.71 -12.95
N GLY A 60 32.76 2.60 -12.28
CA GLY A 60 32.91 4.00 -12.67
C GLY A 60 31.73 4.90 -12.31
N ARG A 61 30.81 4.48 -11.44
CA ARG A 61 29.79 5.38 -10.87
C ARG A 61 30.46 6.55 -10.11
N GLY A 62 29.96 7.76 -10.33
CA GLY A 62 30.33 8.94 -9.55
C GLY A 62 29.45 9.10 -8.29
N PRO A 63 29.91 9.86 -7.29
CA PRO A 63 29.09 10.13 -6.11
C PRO A 63 27.87 10.98 -6.48
N SER A 64 26.72 10.62 -5.92
CA SER A 64 25.54 11.47 -5.86
C SER A 64 25.53 12.30 -4.58
N VAL A 65 24.62 13.27 -4.51
CA VAL A 65 24.39 14.08 -3.32
C VAL A 65 24.00 13.24 -2.10
N TRP A 66 23.35 12.09 -2.32
CA TRP A 66 22.99 11.17 -1.24
C TRP A 66 24.20 10.45 -0.64
N ASP A 67 25.18 10.05 -1.45
CA ASP A 67 26.40 9.40 -0.96
C ASP A 67 27.13 10.34 0.02
N THR A 68 27.35 11.59 -0.41
CA THR A 68 28.05 12.60 0.39
C THR A 68 27.26 12.96 1.65
N PHE A 69 25.94 13.09 1.54
CA PHE A 69 25.08 13.42 2.67
C PHE A 69 25.03 12.29 3.71
N ALA A 70 24.95 11.03 3.28
CA ALA A 70 24.95 9.89 4.20
C ALA A 70 26.33 9.70 4.87
N HIS A 71 27.43 9.85 4.12
CA HIS A 71 28.80 9.77 4.66
C HIS A 71 29.17 10.92 5.59
N SER A 72 28.38 12.00 5.63
CA SER A 72 28.61 13.10 6.57
C SER A 72 28.24 12.77 8.03
N GLY A 73 27.77 11.54 8.31
CA GLY A 73 27.41 11.06 9.64
C GLY A 73 26.03 11.49 10.14
N ARG A 74 25.16 12.05 9.27
CA ARG A 74 23.81 12.52 9.65
C ARG A 74 22.87 11.41 10.11
N TYR A 75 23.07 10.17 9.64
CA TYR A 75 22.27 9.00 10.03
C TYR A 75 22.90 8.17 11.15
N GLY A 76 24.06 8.58 11.66
CA GLY A 76 24.93 7.75 12.51
C GLY A 76 26.09 7.15 11.72
N GLU A 77 27.10 6.66 12.43
CA GLU A 77 28.26 6.03 11.79
C GLU A 77 27.82 4.77 11.02
N HIS A 78 28.28 4.64 9.77
CA HIS A 78 28.06 3.49 8.89
C HIS A 78 26.63 3.24 8.40
N ILE A 79 25.67 4.15 8.58
CA ILE A 79 24.32 4.04 8.01
C ILE A 79 24.26 4.82 6.68
N ASN A 80 24.30 4.10 5.56
CA ASN A 80 24.30 4.66 4.21
C ASN A 80 23.72 3.69 3.17
N GLY A 81 23.66 4.14 1.90
CA GLY A 81 23.20 3.36 0.76
C GLY A 81 24.32 2.69 -0.05
N ASP A 82 25.53 2.52 0.51
CA ASP A 82 26.69 2.03 -0.26
C ASP A 82 26.45 0.64 -0.84
N ILE A 83 25.77 -0.21 -0.05
CA ILE A 83 25.34 -1.56 -0.41
C ILE A 83 23.82 -1.62 -0.57
N ALA A 84 23.05 -0.94 0.29
CA ALA A 84 21.59 -1.00 0.32
C ALA A 84 21.07 -2.46 0.36
N CYS A 85 20.21 -2.88 -0.58
CA CYS A 85 19.85 -4.29 -0.75
C CYS A 85 20.64 -5.00 -1.87
N ASP A 86 21.67 -4.35 -2.42
CA ASP A 86 22.55 -4.89 -3.46
C ASP A 86 21.85 -5.24 -4.78
N GLY A 87 20.85 -4.44 -5.15
CA GLY A 87 20.08 -4.61 -6.39
C GLY A 87 20.93 -4.53 -7.66
N TYR A 88 22.07 -3.82 -7.63
CA TYR A 88 22.98 -3.73 -8.77
C TYR A 88 23.48 -5.12 -9.22
N HIS A 89 23.80 -5.99 -8.25
CA HIS A 89 24.25 -7.36 -8.53
C HIS A 89 23.10 -8.37 -8.57
N LYS A 90 22.04 -8.12 -7.79
CA LYS A 90 20.96 -9.09 -7.56
C LYS A 90 19.69 -8.84 -8.37
N TYR A 91 19.68 -7.89 -9.30
CA TYR A 91 18.47 -7.56 -10.06
C TYR A 91 17.78 -8.77 -10.73
N LYS A 92 18.51 -9.82 -11.13
CA LYS A 92 17.89 -11.04 -11.68
C LYS A 92 17.10 -11.84 -10.65
N GLU A 93 17.62 -11.95 -9.43
CA GLU A 93 16.90 -12.51 -8.28
C GLU A 93 15.64 -11.69 -8.02
N ASP A 94 15.80 -10.37 -7.99
CA ASP A 94 14.71 -9.43 -7.72
C ASP A 94 13.62 -9.49 -8.81
N VAL A 95 13.98 -9.57 -10.10
CA VAL A 95 13.03 -9.74 -11.21
C VAL A 95 12.30 -11.08 -11.11
N GLN A 96 12.97 -12.17 -10.73
CA GLN A 96 12.29 -13.45 -10.55
C GLN A 96 11.22 -13.38 -9.44
N LEU A 97 11.47 -12.62 -8.37
CA LEU A 97 10.47 -12.36 -7.33
C LEU A 97 9.29 -11.52 -7.87
N MET A 98 9.55 -10.58 -8.78
CA MET A 98 8.49 -9.79 -9.44
C MET A 98 7.62 -10.70 -10.32
N VAL A 99 8.24 -11.63 -11.05
CA VAL A 99 7.53 -12.66 -11.83
C VAL A 99 6.65 -13.49 -10.91
N ASP A 100 7.20 -14.00 -9.81
CA ASP A 100 6.47 -14.83 -8.85
C ASP A 100 5.28 -14.10 -8.21
N THR A 101 5.44 -12.80 -7.98
CA THR A 101 4.38 -11.88 -7.52
C THR A 101 3.36 -11.57 -8.62
N GLY A 102 3.69 -11.80 -9.89
CA GLY A 102 2.82 -11.52 -11.02
C GLY A 102 2.68 -10.01 -11.30
N LEU A 103 3.75 -9.24 -11.14
CA LEU A 103 3.73 -7.82 -11.51
C LEU A 103 3.50 -7.65 -13.02
N GLU A 104 2.67 -6.69 -13.40
CA GLU A 104 2.47 -6.30 -14.81
C GLU A 104 3.47 -5.20 -15.21
N ALA A 105 3.89 -4.39 -14.24
CA ALA A 105 4.81 -3.28 -14.41
C ALA A 105 5.75 -3.15 -13.22
N TYR A 106 6.96 -2.68 -13.47
CA TYR A 106 7.93 -2.34 -12.43
C TYR A 106 8.45 -0.93 -12.63
N ARG A 107 8.29 -0.12 -11.59
CA ARG A 107 8.78 1.26 -11.55
C ARG A 107 10.14 1.30 -10.88
N PHE A 108 11.15 1.82 -11.56
CA PHE A 108 12.48 2.03 -11.00
C PHE A 108 13.07 3.35 -11.47
N SER A 109 14.08 3.87 -10.78
CA SER A 109 14.82 5.06 -11.23
C SER A 109 16.17 4.72 -11.81
N ILE A 110 16.64 5.54 -12.75
CA ILE A 110 18.01 5.49 -13.26
C ILE A 110 18.87 6.42 -12.42
N SER A 111 20.02 5.95 -11.96
CA SER A 111 20.98 6.76 -11.23
C SER A 111 21.77 7.64 -12.17
N TRP A 112 21.55 8.95 -12.08
CA TRP A 112 22.23 9.93 -12.93
C TRP A 112 23.75 9.82 -12.74
N SER A 113 24.24 9.73 -11.51
CA SER A 113 25.69 9.60 -11.24
C SER A 113 26.27 8.23 -11.66
N ARG A 114 25.45 7.21 -11.92
CA ARG A 114 25.91 5.95 -12.50
C ARG A 114 26.05 6.03 -14.02
N VAL A 115 25.11 6.70 -14.69
CA VAL A 115 25.09 6.86 -16.15
C VAL A 115 26.07 7.95 -16.62
N ILE A 116 26.10 9.10 -15.93
CA ILE A 116 27.00 10.21 -16.22
C ILE A 116 27.69 10.64 -14.91
N PRO A 117 28.88 10.08 -14.60
CA PRO A 117 29.50 10.21 -13.28
C PRO A 117 29.66 11.63 -12.73
N ASN A 118 30.06 12.58 -13.58
CA ASN A 118 30.24 13.98 -13.20
C ASN A 118 29.02 14.85 -13.55
N GLY A 119 27.88 14.22 -13.87
CA GLY A 119 26.68 14.88 -14.42
C GLY A 119 26.81 15.38 -15.86
N ARG A 120 28.04 15.60 -16.34
CA ARG A 120 28.39 15.94 -17.72
C ARG A 120 29.50 15.05 -18.26
N GLY A 121 29.65 15.04 -19.58
CA GLY A 121 30.77 14.41 -20.27
C GLY A 121 30.45 12.99 -20.74
N PRO A 122 31.45 12.07 -20.74
CA PRO A 122 31.27 10.74 -21.30
C PRO A 122 30.26 9.94 -20.48
N VAL A 123 29.40 9.20 -21.18
CA VAL A 123 28.49 8.24 -20.58
C VAL A 123 29.28 7.03 -20.12
N ASN A 124 28.96 6.53 -18.92
CA ASN A 124 29.55 5.31 -18.38
C ASN A 124 28.94 4.07 -19.06
N PRO A 125 29.71 3.30 -19.86
CA PRO A 125 29.17 2.13 -20.55
C PRO A 125 28.68 1.03 -19.61
N LYS A 126 29.27 0.91 -18.41
CA LYS A 126 28.86 -0.08 -17.42
C LYS A 126 27.54 0.28 -16.74
N GLY A 127 27.37 1.57 -16.41
CA GLY A 127 26.09 2.10 -15.96
C GLY A 127 24.96 1.87 -16.97
N LEU A 128 25.22 2.11 -18.26
CA LEU A 128 24.24 1.79 -19.31
C LEU A 128 23.97 0.29 -19.39
N GLN A 129 25.02 -0.55 -19.36
CA GLN A 129 24.88 -2.00 -19.45
C GLN A 129 24.00 -2.57 -18.33
N TYR A 130 24.10 -2.04 -17.12
CA TYR A 130 23.24 -2.45 -16.00
C TYR A 130 21.75 -2.20 -16.30
N TYR A 131 21.36 -0.97 -16.62
CA TYR A 131 19.95 -0.66 -16.91
C TYR A 131 19.45 -1.34 -18.18
N ASP A 132 20.29 -1.47 -19.22
CA ASP A 132 19.96 -2.25 -20.41
C ASP A 132 19.63 -3.71 -20.04
N SER A 133 20.45 -4.32 -19.18
CA SER A 133 20.25 -5.69 -18.72
C SER A 133 19.01 -5.84 -17.85
N LEU A 134 18.76 -4.91 -16.93
CA LEU A 134 17.55 -4.89 -16.10
C LEU A 134 16.28 -4.76 -16.97
N ILE A 135 16.27 -3.82 -17.91
CA ILE A 135 15.14 -3.61 -18.83
C ILE A 135 14.88 -4.86 -19.67
N ASN A 136 15.94 -5.48 -20.21
CA ASN A 136 15.82 -6.71 -20.99
C ASN A 136 15.32 -7.88 -20.14
N GLU A 137 15.79 -8.01 -18.90
CA GLU A 137 15.34 -9.05 -17.97
C GLU A 137 13.84 -8.88 -17.67
N LEU A 138 13.40 -7.67 -17.31
CA LEU A 138 11.97 -7.36 -17.07
C LEU A 138 11.09 -7.73 -18.28
N LEU A 139 11.48 -7.27 -19.46
CA LEU A 139 10.73 -7.50 -20.70
C LEU A 139 10.70 -8.98 -21.10
N SER A 140 11.77 -9.73 -20.81
CA SER A 140 11.82 -11.18 -21.09
C SER A 140 10.74 -11.96 -20.32
N HIS A 141 10.25 -11.41 -19.22
CA HIS A 141 9.15 -11.96 -18.42
C HIS A 141 7.83 -11.19 -18.57
N GLY A 142 7.75 -10.26 -19.53
CA GLY A 142 6.54 -9.49 -19.82
C GLY A 142 6.24 -8.35 -18.84
N ILE A 143 7.18 -8.00 -17.95
CA ILE A 143 7.02 -6.90 -16.99
C ILE A 143 7.39 -5.58 -17.68
N GLN A 144 6.47 -4.62 -17.69
CA GLN A 144 6.69 -3.33 -18.35
C GLN A 144 7.59 -2.40 -17.49
N PRO A 145 8.66 -1.82 -18.05
CA PRO A 145 9.50 -0.87 -17.33
C PRO A 145 8.85 0.53 -17.29
N TYR A 146 8.67 1.05 -16.07
CA TYR A 146 8.27 2.44 -15.81
C TYR A 146 9.48 3.17 -15.21
N VAL A 147 10.05 4.11 -15.95
CA VAL A 147 11.35 4.67 -15.59
C VAL A 147 11.23 6.09 -15.04
N THR A 148 11.78 6.29 -13.84
CA THR A 148 11.99 7.62 -13.26
C THR A 148 13.41 8.11 -13.55
N LEU A 149 13.56 9.28 -14.15
CA LEU A 149 14.88 9.83 -14.51
C LEU A 149 15.62 10.40 -13.29
N PHE A 150 14.91 11.02 -12.36
CA PHE A 150 15.49 11.63 -11.16
C PHE A 150 14.72 11.24 -9.90
N HIS A 151 15.44 10.66 -8.94
CA HIS A 151 14.90 10.28 -7.64
C HIS A 151 15.84 10.73 -6.52
N TYR A 152 16.02 12.05 -6.44
CA TYR A 152 16.81 12.77 -5.43
C TYR A 152 18.33 12.58 -5.52
N ASP A 153 18.84 11.93 -6.56
CA ASP A 153 20.21 11.43 -6.64
C ASP A 153 21.07 12.18 -7.68
N ALA A 154 21.04 13.52 -7.60
CA ALA A 154 21.86 14.37 -8.46
C ALA A 154 23.35 14.04 -8.28
N PRO A 155 24.18 14.07 -9.35
CA PRO A 155 25.62 13.93 -9.22
C PRO A 155 26.21 15.03 -8.34
N GLN A 156 27.02 14.66 -7.34
CA GLN A 156 27.62 15.60 -6.39
C GLN A 156 28.45 16.68 -7.10
N ALA A 157 29.08 16.34 -8.23
CA ALA A 157 29.86 17.29 -9.03
C ALA A 157 29.05 18.53 -9.48
N LEU A 158 27.74 18.37 -9.76
CA LEU A 158 26.88 19.50 -10.15
C LEU A 158 26.49 20.36 -8.95
N GLU A 159 26.31 19.74 -7.79
CA GLU A 159 26.10 20.46 -6.52
C GLU A 159 27.34 21.26 -6.14
N ASP A 160 28.53 20.66 -6.24
CA ASP A 160 29.81 21.30 -5.92
C ASP A 160 30.16 22.46 -6.88
N GLU A 161 29.90 22.30 -8.18
CA GLU A 161 30.28 23.31 -9.17
C GLU A 161 29.41 24.57 -9.08
N TYR A 162 28.09 24.41 -8.90
CA TYR A 162 27.17 25.54 -9.03
C TYR A 162 25.94 25.49 -8.11
N GLY A 163 25.87 24.56 -7.16
CA GLY A 163 24.73 24.41 -6.23
C GLY A 163 23.52 23.71 -6.84
N GLY A 164 23.74 22.85 -7.85
CA GLY A 164 22.72 21.94 -8.39
C GLY A 164 21.44 22.68 -8.80
N TRP A 165 20.32 22.34 -8.17
CA TRP A 165 19.00 22.87 -8.52
C TRP A 165 18.81 24.36 -8.25
N LEU A 166 19.73 25.02 -7.53
CA LEU A 166 19.70 26.48 -7.33
C LEU A 166 20.19 27.26 -8.56
N ASN A 167 20.81 26.58 -9.53
CA ASN A 167 21.34 27.21 -10.73
C ASN A 167 20.60 26.75 -12.00
N GLN A 168 20.24 27.70 -12.86
CA GLN A 168 19.53 27.39 -14.10
C GLN A 168 20.34 26.50 -15.08
N LYS A 169 21.67 26.40 -14.93
CA LYS A 169 22.50 25.46 -15.71
C LYS A 169 22.01 24.01 -15.60
N ILE A 170 21.43 23.61 -14.46
CA ILE A 170 20.92 22.25 -14.23
C ILE A 170 19.86 21.85 -15.25
N VAL A 171 19.10 22.83 -15.80
CA VAL A 171 18.05 22.58 -16.81
C VAL A 171 18.65 21.92 -18.04
N LYS A 172 19.80 22.42 -18.51
CA LYS A 172 20.49 21.85 -19.67
C LYS A 172 21.11 20.50 -19.31
N ASP A 173 21.78 20.40 -18.17
CA ASP A 173 22.46 19.15 -17.78
C ASP A 173 21.48 17.99 -17.59
N PHE A 174 20.33 18.26 -16.96
CA PHE A 174 19.26 17.29 -16.83
C PHE A 174 18.64 16.92 -18.18
N THR A 175 18.48 17.90 -19.09
CA THR A 175 17.98 17.63 -20.44
C THR A 175 18.95 16.75 -21.25
N ASP A 176 20.25 16.99 -21.13
CA ASP A 176 21.28 16.18 -21.81
C ASP A 176 21.33 14.76 -21.25
N TYR A 177 21.20 14.60 -19.93
CA TYR A 177 21.06 13.29 -19.28
C TYR A 177 19.79 12.55 -19.72
N ALA A 178 18.65 13.24 -19.78
CA ALA A 178 17.40 12.68 -20.30
C ALA A 178 17.55 12.26 -21.78
N ASP A 179 18.26 13.04 -22.61
CA ASP A 179 18.55 12.68 -24.01
C ASP A 179 19.29 11.35 -24.13
N VAL A 180 20.26 11.09 -23.25
CA VAL A 180 20.96 9.80 -23.17
C VAL A 180 19.95 8.70 -22.83
N CYS A 181 19.16 8.86 -21.77
CA CYS A 181 18.21 7.83 -21.35
C CYS A 181 17.17 7.51 -22.43
N PHE A 182 16.61 8.52 -23.08
CA PHE A 182 15.64 8.32 -24.17
C PHE A 182 16.26 7.64 -25.39
N ARG A 183 17.51 7.98 -25.73
CA ARG A 183 18.21 7.39 -26.87
C ARG A 183 18.56 5.92 -26.62
N GLU A 184 19.07 5.59 -25.44
CA GLU A 184 19.60 4.26 -25.14
C GLU A 184 18.50 3.26 -24.74
N PHE A 185 17.42 3.72 -24.11
CA PHE A 185 16.39 2.84 -23.53
C PHE A 185 14.99 3.04 -24.08
N GLY A 186 14.72 4.16 -24.76
CA GLY A 186 13.36 4.52 -25.20
C GLY A 186 12.82 3.66 -26.35
N ASP A 187 13.63 2.79 -26.95
CA ASP A 187 13.14 1.74 -27.86
C ASP A 187 12.29 0.67 -27.12
N ARG A 188 12.49 0.54 -25.81
CA ARG A 188 11.87 -0.46 -24.92
C ARG A 188 11.06 0.15 -23.78
N VAL A 189 11.41 1.37 -23.35
CA VAL A 189 10.74 2.09 -22.28
C VAL A 189 9.72 3.07 -22.86
N SER A 190 8.45 2.84 -22.51
CA SER A 190 7.31 3.64 -22.98
C SER A 190 6.73 4.59 -21.92
N HIS A 191 7.18 4.52 -20.67
CA HIS A 191 6.68 5.36 -19.57
C HIS A 191 7.83 6.04 -18.86
N TRP A 192 7.89 7.37 -18.98
CA TRP A 192 8.96 8.21 -18.44
C TRP A 192 8.42 9.17 -17.39
N THR A 193 9.02 9.17 -16.21
CA THR A 193 8.77 10.17 -15.16
C THR A 193 10.02 11.00 -14.99
N THR A 194 9.95 12.32 -15.14
CA THR A 194 11.16 13.16 -15.05
C THR A 194 11.68 13.26 -13.63
N MET A 195 10.78 13.51 -12.66
CA MET A 195 11.12 13.75 -11.26
C MET A 195 10.15 12.97 -10.39
N ASN A 196 10.66 12.26 -9.39
CA ASN A 196 9.87 11.77 -8.26
C ASN A 196 9.64 12.86 -7.23
N GLU A 197 8.43 12.93 -6.67
CA GLU A 197 8.09 13.75 -5.50
C GLU A 197 8.74 15.13 -5.50
N ALA A 198 8.59 15.85 -6.62
CA ALA A 198 9.36 17.07 -6.83
C ALA A 198 9.15 18.12 -5.72
N ASN A 199 7.98 18.12 -5.09
CA ASN A 199 7.66 18.96 -3.94
C ASN A 199 8.40 18.55 -2.66
N VAL A 200 8.47 17.26 -2.35
CA VAL A 200 9.12 16.75 -1.13
C VAL A 200 10.63 16.87 -1.24
N PHE A 201 11.19 16.59 -2.42
CA PHE A 201 12.61 16.85 -2.71
C PHE A 201 13.02 18.25 -2.28
N VAL A 202 12.26 19.25 -2.74
CA VAL A 202 12.59 20.65 -2.51
C VAL A 202 12.36 21.06 -1.06
N MET A 203 11.23 20.65 -0.46
CA MET A 203 10.95 20.92 0.95
C MET A 203 12.03 20.33 1.86
N GLY A 204 12.40 19.06 1.67
CA GLY A 204 13.41 18.45 2.52
C GLY A 204 14.83 18.93 2.20
N GLY A 205 15.15 19.22 0.93
CA GLY A 205 16.51 19.58 0.51
C GLY A 205 16.91 21.05 0.67
N TYR A 206 15.94 21.97 0.53
CA TYR A 206 16.18 23.41 0.46
C TYR A 206 15.37 24.24 1.47
N ASP A 207 14.45 23.64 2.22
CA ASP A 207 13.66 24.32 3.26
C ASP A 207 14.01 23.79 4.66
N LEU A 208 13.80 22.48 4.89
CA LEU A 208 13.99 21.82 6.18
C LEU A 208 15.42 21.29 6.42
N GLY A 209 16.21 21.12 5.35
CA GLY A 209 17.56 20.56 5.40
C GLY A 209 17.64 19.09 5.83
N MET A 210 16.57 18.32 5.60
CA MET A 210 16.44 16.90 5.92
C MET A 210 16.95 15.96 4.82
N PHE A 211 16.98 16.42 3.57
CA PHE A 211 17.55 15.70 2.42
C PHE A 211 18.78 16.39 1.90
N PRO A 212 19.66 15.71 1.14
CA PRO A 212 20.64 16.39 0.32
C PRO A 212 19.98 17.47 -0.57
N PRO A 213 20.62 18.64 -0.74
CA PRO A 213 21.94 19.00 -0.24
C PRO A 213 21.99 19.49 1.23
N GLY A 214 20.89 19.40 1.97
CA GLY A 214 20.85 19.66 3.41
C GLY A 214 20.79 21.13 3.76
N ARG A 215 20.18 21.94 2.89
CA ARG A 215 20.17 23.40 2.98
C ARG A 215 18.92 23.89 3.69
N CYS A 216 19.12 24.79 4.64
CA CYS A 216 18.07 25.47 5.40
C CYS A 216 18.65 26.71 6.13
N SER A 217 17.79 27.55 6.72
CA SER A 217 18.23 28.73 7.47
C SER A 217 17.44 28.93 8.76
N SER A 218 18.13 29.29 9.84
CA SER A 218 17.51 29.61 11.13
C SER A 218 16.47 30.74 11.01
N PRO A 219 15.31 30.67 11.73
CA PRO A 219 14.95 29.68 12.73
C PRO A 219 14.34 28.38 12.17
N PHE A 220 14.28 28.24 10.84
CA PHE A 220 13.69 27.10 10.15
C PHE A 220 14.66 25.92 10.06
N GLY A 221 14.15 24.70 9.89
CA GLY A 221 14.95 23.47 9.85
C GLY A 221 15.68 23.15 11.17
N LYS A 222 16.55 22.13 11.14
CA LYS A 222 17.32 21.67 12.32
C LYS A 222 18.81 21.69 12.02
N ASN A 223 19.60 22.33 12.88
CA ASN A 223 21.06 22.43 12.75
C ASN A 223 21.52 22.95 11.37
N CYS A 224 20.84 23.97 10.87
CA CYS A 224 21.11 24.57 9.56
C CYS A 224 22.48 25.26 9.54
N THR A 225 23.35 24.79 8.65
CA THR A 225 24.72 25.33 8.48
C THR A 225 24.85 26.22 7.24
N SER A 226 23.96 26.07 6.27
CA SER A 226 23.95 26.83 5.02
C SER A 226 22.58 26.74 4.35
N GLY A 227 22.25 27.74 3.53
CA GLY A 227 20.99 27.79 2.80
C GLY A 227 20.16 29.04 3.10
N ASN A 228 19.00 29.12 2.49
CA ASN A 228 18.03 30.18 2.70
C ASN A 228 16.61 29.66 2.44
N SER A 229 15.96 29.13 3.48
CA SER A 229 14.61 28.56 3.45
C SER A 229 13.56 29.55 2.92
N THR A 230 13.82 30.86 3.04
CA THR A 230 12.91 31.90 2.52
C THR A 230 12.96 32.04 0.99
N THR A 231 13.99 31.57 0.28
CA THR A 231 14.13 31.78 -1.18
C THR A 231 14.53 30.55 -1.98
N GLU A 232 15.41 29.70 -1.45
CA GLU A 232 15.96 28.53 -2.15
C GLU A 232 14.90 27.52 -2.59
N PRO A 233 13.85 27.19 -1.81
CA PRO A 233 12.79 26.30 -2.27
C PRO A 233 12.13 26.77 -3.58
N TYR A 234 11.87 28.07 -3.70
CA TYR A 234 11.22 28.63 -4.88
C TYR A 234 12.13 28.64 -6.12
N ILE A 235 13.43 28.89 -5.92
CA ILE A 235 14.43 28.85 -7.00
C ILE A 235 14.60 27.41 -7.50
N ALA A 236 14.76 26.45 -6.59
CA ALA A 236 14.91 25.04 -6.92
C ALA A 236 13.69 24.52 -7.69
N THR A 237 12.47 24.77 -7.19
CA THR A 237 11.24 24.37 -7.88
C THR A 237 11.10 25.00 -9.26
N HIS A 238 11.46 26.28 -9.42
CA HIS A 238 11.42 26.93 -10.73
C HIS A 238 12.33 26.24 -11.74
N ASN A 239 13.58 25.92 -11.34
CA ASN A 239 14.51 25.21 -12.21
C ASN A 239 14.06 23.77 -12.49
N ILE A 240 13.47 23.06 -11.52
CA ILE A 240 12.92 21.72 -11.72
C ILE A 240 11.78 21.73 -12.75
N ILE A 241 10.84 22.68 -12.66
CA ILE A 241 9.74 22.80 -13.62
C ILE A 241 10.27 23.09 -15.03
N LEU A 242 11.28 23.97 -15.16
CA LEU A 242 11.93 24.25 -16.45
C LEU A 242 12.69 23.03 -16.99
N ALA A 243 13.37 22.26 -16.13
CA ALA A 243 14.07 21.03 -16.49
C ALA A 243 13.11 19.94 -16.98
N HIS A 244 11.99 19.74 -16.26
CA HIS A 244 10.90 18.88 -16.68
C HIS A 244 10.36 19.30 -18.06
N ALA A 245 9.98 20.57 -18.23
CA ALA A 245 9.43 21.05 -19.50
C ALA A 245 10.42 20.93 -20.67
N SER A 246 11.71 21.18 -20.41
CA SER A 246 12.78 21.00 -21.40
C SER A 246 12.95 19.54 -21.82
N ALA A 247 13.01 18.61 -20.85
CA ALA A 247 13.09 17.17 -21.13
C ALA A 247 11.84 16.63 -21.84
N THR A 248 10.64 17.07 -21.43
CA THR A 248 9.39 16.71 -22.13
C THR A 248 9.39 17.21 -23.56
N ARG A 249 9.76 18.47 -23.81
CA ARG A 249 9.84 18.99 -25.18
C ARG A 249 10.80 18.18 -26.03
N LEU A 250 11.99 17.88 -25.51
CA LEU A 250 12.97 17.02 -26.19
C LEU A 250 12.36 15.65 -26.54
N TYR A 251 11.68 15.00 -25.59
CA TYR A 251 11.02 13.72 -25.82
C TYR A 251 9.97 13.81 -26.93
N LYS A 252 9.06 14.79 -26.83
CA LYS A 252 7.97 14.98 -27.81
C LYS A 252 8.49 15.27 -29.22
N GLU A 253 9.52 16.10 -29.35
CA GLU A 253 10.06 16.51 -30.64
C GLU A 253 10.94 15.44 -31.30
N LYS A 254 11.78 14.74 -30.52
CA LYS A 254 12.82 13.84 -31.06
C LYS A 254 12.45 12.36 -31.02
N TYR A 255 11.64 11.94 -30.04
CA TYR A 255 11.50 10.53 -29.69
C TYR A 255 10.06 10.00 -29.74
N GLN A 256 9.07 10.76 -29.27
CA GLN A 256 7.69 10.28 -29.08
C GLN A 256 7.06 9.70 -30.36
N ALA A 257 7.31 10.31 -31.52
CA ALA A 257 6.80 9.81 -32.79
C ALA A 257 7.34 8.42 -33.18
N LYS A 258 8.53 8.04 -32.69
CA LYS A 258 9.19 6.75 -32.98
C LYS A 258 9.00 5.73 -31.87
N GLN A 259 9.00 6.20 -30.62
CA GLN A 259 9.00 5.35 -29.42
C GLN A 259 7.59 5.16 -28.86
N HIS A 260 6.63 6.02 -29.23
CA HIS A 260 5.23 5.95 -28.82
C HIS A 260 5.01 5.96 -27.29
N GLY A 261 5.99 6.41 -26.51
CA GLY A 261 5.87 6.53 -25.06
C GLY A 261 5.23 7.82 -24.60
N VAL A 262 5.03 7.89 -23.29
CA VAL A 262 4.46 9.03 -22.57
C VAL A 262 5.43 9.53 -21.52
N ILE A 263 5.37 10.83 -21.24
CA ILE A 263 6.24 11.48 -20.26
C ILE A 263 5.44 12.33 -19.27
N GLY A 264 5.78 12.19 -17.99
CA GLY A 264 5.09 12.86 -16.89
C GLY A 264 6.03 13.30 -15.77
N ILE A 265 5.42 13.83 -14.71
CA ILE A 265 6.07 14.21 -13.46
C ILE A 265 5.33 13.59 -12.29
N ASP A 266 6.03 13.33 -11.21
CA ASP A 266 5.46 12.78 -9.98
C ASP A 266 5.56 13.77 -8.81
N ILE A 267 4.51 13.79 -7.98
CA ILE A 267 4.43 14.58 -6.75
C ILE A 267 3.86 13.75 -5.59
N LEU A 268 4.31 14.04 -4.38
CA LEU A 268 3.62 13.56 -3.18
C LEU A 268 2.33 14.34 -2.98
N THR A 269 1.28 13.64 -2.58
CA THR A 269 0.01 14.23 -2.16
C THR A 269 -0.38 13.74 -0.78
N TYR A 270 -1.02 14.62 -0.03
CA TYR A 270 -1.76 14.25 1.17
C TYR A 270 -3.25 14.35 0.88
N GLY A 271 -4.05 13.50 1.54
CA GLY A 271 -5.45 13.84 1.77
C GLY A 271 -5.44 15.11 2.61
N MET A 272 -6.15 16.16 2.22
CA MET A 272 -6.17 17.42 2.95
C MET A 272 -7.61 17.73 3.32
N VAL A 273 -7.86 17.80 4.62
CA VAL A 273 -9.18 18.08 5.16
C VAL A 273 -9.09 19.24 6.14
N PRO A 274 -10.07 20.16 6.17
CA PRO A 274 -10.06 21.23 7.17
C PRO A 274 -10.21 20.62 8.57
N SER A 275 -9.54 21.22 9.56
CA SER A 275 -9.56 20.71 10.94
C SER A 275 -10.93 20.92 11.60
N THR A 276 -11.62 21.99 11.22
CA THR A 276 -13.00 22.32 11.59
C THR A 276 -13.81 22.73 10.36
N ASN A 277 -15.13 22.89 10.50
CA ASN A 277 -16.00 23.42 9.44
C ASN A 277 -15.99 24.97 9.38
N SER A 278 -15.00 25.62 9.99
CA SER A 278 -14.85 27.08 9.92
C SER A 278 -14.54 27.51 8.48
N THR A 279 -14.91 28.75 8.13
CA THR A 279 -14.61 29.26 6.78
C THR A 279 -13.10 29.44 6.60
N GLU A 280 -12.43 29.79 7.69
CA GLU A 280 -10.99 30.00 7.79
C GLU A 280 -10.21 28.71 7.45
N ASP A 281 -10.54 27.58 8.08
CA ASP A 281 -9.87 26.29 7.83
C ASP A 281 -10.14 25.77 6.41
N VAL A 282 -11.33 26.01 5.87
CA VAL A 282 -11.67 25.66 4.48
C VAL A 282 -10.83 26.47 3.49
N ILE A 283 -10.69 27.78 3.70
CA ILE A 283 -9.84 28.63 2.86
C ILE A 283 -8.36 28.25 3.03
N ALA A 284 -7.93 27.95 4.25
CA ALA A 284 -6.57 27.47 4.53
C ALA A 284 -6.27 26.16 3.80
N THR A 285 -7.22 25.23 3.78
CA THR A 285 -7.11 23.96 3.02
C THR A 285 -6.88 24.21 1.53
N GLN A 286 -7.59 25.18 0.94
CA GLN A 286 -7.35 25.58 -0.45
C GLN A 286 -5.95 26.19 -0.65
N ARG A 287 -5.45 27.00 0.28
CA ARG A 287 -4.07 27.51 0.20
C ARG A 287 -3.04 26.39 0.28
N VAL A 288 -3.20 25.43 1.20
CA VAL A 288 -2.30 24.28 1.29
C VAL A 288 -2.36 23.44 0.01
N HIS A 289 -3.52 23.26 -0.61
CA HIS A 289 -3.59 22.62 -1.93
C HIS A 289 -2.83 23.38 -3.01
N ASP A 290 -2.89 24.71 -3.02
CA ASP A 290 -2.16 25.53 -4.00
C ASP A 290 -0.65 25.42 -3.78
N PHE A 291 -0.19 25.45 -2.53
CA PHE A 291 1.23 25.32 -2.19
C PHE A 291 1.75 23.89 -2.39
N PHE A 292 0.97 22.86 -2.09
CA PHE A 292 1.46 21.49 -2.12
C PHE A 292 1.27 20.81 -3.48
N HIS A 293 0.08 20.94 -4.09
CA HIS A 293 -0.23 20.38 -5.41
C HIS A 293 -0.02 21.42 -6.51
N GLY A 294 -0.56 22.63 -6.32
CA GLY A 294 -0.54 23.70 -7.32
C GLY A 294 0.85 24.23 -7.64
N TRP A 295 1.81 24.12 -6.72
CA TRP A 295 3.17 24.60 -6.92
C TRP A 295 3.85 23.99 -8.14
N PHE A 296 3.58 22.71 -8.42
CA PHE A 296 4.03 22.03 -9.63
C PHE A 296 2.92 21.92 -10.68
N LEU A 297 1.70 21.54 -10.30
CA LEU A 297 0.66 21.24 -11.29
C LEU A 297 0.07 22.48 -11.97
N HIS A 298 -0.04 23.61 -11.27
CA HIS A 298 -0.64 24.82 -11.83
C HIS A 298 0.20 25.40 -12.99
N PRO A 299 1.54 25.49 -12.89
CA PRO A 299 2.38 25.83 -14.04
C PRO A 299 2.19 24.89 -15.24
N LEU A 300 2.06 23.59 -15.01
CA LEU A 300 1.93 22.60 -16.08
C LEU A 300 0.59 22.68 -16.82
N VAL A 301 -0.48 23.12 -16.14
CA VAL A 301 -1.82 23.21 -16.76
C VAL A 301 -2.12 24.62 -17.27
N PHE A 302 -1.75 25.65 -16.51
CA PHE A 302 -2.15 27.03 -16.77
C PHE A 302 -1.00 27.92 -17.26
N GLY A 303 0.26 27.49 -17.08
CA GLY A 303 1.45 28.22 -17.51
C GLY A 303 2.01 29.19 -16.48
N ASP A 304 1.51 29.18 -15.24
CA ASP A 304 1.96 30.07 -14.16
C ASP A 304 1.66 29.46 -12.77
N TYR A 305 2.24 30.03 -11.71
CA TYR A 305 1.99 29.60 -10.33
C TYR A 305 0.61 30.05 -9.80
N PRO A 306 0.07 29.39 -8.77
CA PRO A 306 -1.21 29.79 -8.15
C PRO A 306 -1.19 31.22 -7.60
N GLU A 307 -2.32 31.92 -7.70
CA GLU A 307 -2.46 33.31 -7.24
C GLU A 307 -2.30 33.46 -5.71
N SER A 308 -2.69 32.46 -4.93
CA SER A 308 -2.47 32.43 -3.48
C SER A 308 -0.97 32.39 -3.15
N MET A 309 -0.19 31.58 -3.86
CA MET A 309 1.27 31.54 -3.72
C MET A 309 1.92 32.87 -4.10
N LYS A 310 1.56 33.43 -5.27
CA LYS A 310 2.12 34.73 -5.70
C LYS A 310 1.87 35.83 -4.66
N ARG A 311 0.69 35.84 -4.05
CA ARG A 311 0.30 36.83 -3.04
C ARG A 311 1.10 36.68 -1.75
N ASN A 312 1.23 35.45 -1.24
CA ASN A 312 1.89 35.19 0.04
C ASN A 312 3.42 35.25 -0.07
N VAL A 313 3.98 34.70 -1.15
CA VAL A 313 5.43 34.61 -1.37
C VAL A 313 6.00 35.93 -1.91
N GLY A 314 5.24 36.61 -2.77
CA GLY A 314 5.64 37.88 -3.38
C GLY A 314 6.84 37.74 -4.31
N SER A 315 7.78 38.68 -4.23
CA SER A 315 8.95 38.76 -5.12
C SER A 315 9.95 37.61 -4.97
N ARG A 316 9.81 36.76 -3.95
CA ARG A 316 10.67 35.59 -3.74
C ARG A 316 10.30 34.43 -4.67
N LEU A 317 9.07 34.42 -5.19
CA LEU A 317 8.62 33.44 -6.18
C LEU A 317 9.10 33.88 -7.56
N PRO A 318 9.97 33.11 -8.24
CA PRO A 318 10.39 33.44 -9.59
C PRO A 318 9.19 33.51 -10.55
N SER A 319 9.24 34.41 -11.52
CA SER A 319 8.18 34.55 -12.53
C SER A 319 8.59 33.86 -13.83
N PHE A 320 7.64 33.18 -14.48
CA PHE A 320 7.86 32.66 -15.83
C PHE A 320 7.81 33.80 -16.85
N THR A 321 8.81 33.87 -17.72
CA THR A 321 8.72 34.70 -18.93
C THR A 321 7.60 34.19 -19.85
N PRO A 322 7.07 35.00 -20.78
CA PRO A 322 6.06 34.54 -21.74
C PRO A 322 6.50 33.32 -22.57
N HIS A 323 7.80 33.16 -22.81
CA HIS A 323 8.34 31.99 -23.48
C HIS A 323 8.32 30.75 -22.58
N GLN A 324 8.80 30.87 -21.33
CA GLN A 324 8.80 29.77 -20.38
C GLN A 324 7.37 29.32 -20.04
N SER A 325 6.44 30.26 -19.83
CA SER A 325 5.03 29.96 -19.58
C SER A 325 4.42 29.08 -20.67
N LYS A 326 4.72 29.37 -21.95
CA LYS A 326 4.30 28.53 -23.08
C LYS A 326 4.99 27.17 -23.13
N LEU A 327 6.24 27.08 -22.67
CA LEU A 327 7.03 25.85 -22.64
C LEU A 327 6.51 24.88 -21.57
N VAL A 328 6.20 25.39 -20.37
CA VAL A 328 5.75 24.57 -19.22
C VAL A 328 4.29 24.13 -19.36
N LYS A 329 3.46 24.96 -19.99
CA LYS A 329 2.05 24.63 -20.20
C LYS A 329 1.89 23.43 -21.15
N GLY A 330 1.26 22.37 -20.66
CA GLY A 330 1.03 21.13 -21.41
C GLY A 330 2.27 20.23 -21.53
N SER A 331 3.31 20.46 -20.71
CA SER A 331 4.55 19.67 -20.75
C SER A 331 4.44 18.31 -20.04
N CYS A 332 3.24 17.74 -19.95
CA CYS A 332 2.98 16.53 -19.18
C CYS A 332 1.87 15.71 -19.86
N ASP A 333 2.10 14.41 -20.07
CA ASP A 333 1.11 13.48 -20.64
C ASP A 333 0.31 12.74 -19.56
N PHE A 334 0.86 12.63 -18.35
CA PHE A 334 0.23 12.01 -17.17
C PHE A 334 0.84 12.57 -15.88
N ILE A 335 0.15 12.43 -14.75
CA ILE A 335 0.66 12.79 -13.41
C ILE A 335 0.90 11.51 -12.60
N GLY A 336 2.12 11.34 -12.08
CA GLY A 336 2.43 10.38 -11.03
C GLY A 336 2.02 10.93 -9.67
N LEU A 337 1.37 10.11 -8.84
CA LEU A 337 1.02 10.47 -7.47
C LEU A 337 1.60 9.47 -6.49
N ASN A 338 2.28 10.03 -5.49
CA ASN A 338 2.60 9.34 -4.27
C ASN A 338 1.59 9.73 -3.19
N HIS A 339 1.09 8.76 -2.44
CA HIS A 339 0.10 9.02 -1.41
C HIS A 339 0.20 8.00 -0.27
N TYR A 340 0.20 8.50 0.96
CA TYR A 340 0.33 7.65 2.13
C TYR A 340 -0.71 7.91 3.23
N ARG A 341 -1.17 9.16 3.38
CA ARG A 341 -2.06 9.54 4.49
C ARG A 341 -2.81 10.87 4.27
N THR A 342 -3.73 11.13 5.18
CA THR A 342 -4.49 12.38 5.30
C THR A 342 -3.91 13.31 6.39
N MET A 343 -3.98 14.60 6.14
CA MET A 343 -3.56 15.70 7.02
C MET A 343 -4.73 16.65 7.27
N HIS A 344 -4.79 17.22 8.47
CA HIS A 344 -5.77 18.22 8.87
C HIS A 344 -5.18 19.62 8.79
N ILE A 345 -5.94 20.55 8.21
CA ILE A 345 -5.46 21.91 7.96
C ILE A 345 -6.17 22.91 8.86
N GLU A 346 -5.39 23.71 9.57
CA GLU A 346 -5.87 24.84 10.39
C GLU A 346 -5.35 26.15 9.82
N ASP A 347 -6.18 27.20 9.83
CA ASP A 347 -5.77 28.55 9.44
C ASP A 347 -4.69 29.09 10.40
N ASP A 348 -3.64 29.69 9.83
CA ASP A 348 -2.57 30.34 10.60
C ASP A 348 -2.10 31.63 9.93
N PRO A 349 -2.92 32.71 10.00
CA PRO A 349 -2.61 33.97 9.34
C PRO A 349 -1.47 34.73 10.02
N ASP A 350 -1.12 34.35 11.26
CA ASP A 350 -0.04 34.99 12.02
C ASP A 350 1.34 34.65 11.46
N SER A 351 1.49 33.50 10.81
CA SER A 351 2.72 33.11 10.11
C SER A 351 3.14 34.10 9.02
N LEU A 352 2.19 34.84 8.40
CA LEU A 352 2.50 35.87 7.40
C LEU A 352 2.89 37.23 8.02
N LYS A 353 2.74 37.40 9.33
CA LYS A 353 3.05 38.67 10.02
C LYS A 353 4.53 38.80 10.39
N THR A 354 5.31 37.73 10.25
CA THR A 354 6.74 37.74 10.54
C THR A 354 7.52 38.33 9.35
N ASN A 355 8.58 39.08 9.63
CA ASN A 355 9.46 39.63 8.58
C ASN A 355 10.32 38.56 7.88
N GLN A 356 10.30 37.32 8.36
CA GLN A 356 10.97 36.15 7.80
C GLN A 356 9.98 34.98 7.84
N SER A 357 9.76 34.36 6.68
CA SER A 357 8.90 33.20 6.48
C SER A 357 9.63 32.19 5.60
N ASP A 358 9.49 30.91 5.90
CA ASP A 358 9.94 29.81 5.07
C ASP A 358 8.81 29.34 4.15
N TYR A 359 9.06 28.28 3.37
CA TYR A 359 8.04 27.76 2.46
C TYR A 359 6.77 27.29 3.19
N LEU A 360 6.91 26.69 4.37
CA LEU A 360 5.78 26.24 5.18
C LEU A 360 4.97 27.42 5.76
N GLY A 361 5.65 28.44 6.29
CA GLY A 361 5.02 29.66 6.80
C GLY A 361 4.25 30.41 5.72
N ASP A 362 4.75 30.41 4.48
CA ASP A 362 4.08 31.08 3.36
C ASP A 362 2.71 30.48 3.00
N MET A 363 2.43 29.23 3.39
CA MET A 363 1.10 28.62 3.22
C MET A 363 0.02 29.30 4.08
N ALA A 364 0.45 29.97 5.16
CA ALA A 364 -0.41 30.54 6.18
C ALA A 364 -1.35 29.52 6.84
N ALA A 365 -0.87 28.31 7.07
CA ALA A 365 -1.68 27.23 7.60
C ALA A 365 -0.82 26.23 8.39
N LYS A 366 -1.44 25.57 9.38
CA LYS A 366 -0.84 24.44 10.09
C LYS A 366 -1.30 23.14 9.45
N ILE A 367 -0.34 22.27 9.14
CA ILE A 367 -0.59 20.94 8.60
C ILE A 367 -0.41 19.92 9.72
N LEU A 368 -1.52 19.37 10.22
CA LEU A 368 -1.54 18.52 11.39
C LEU A 368 -1.76 17.06 11.03
N SER A 369 -0.93 16.18 11.58
CA SER A 369 -1.12 14.74 11.51
C SER A 369 -1.95 14.28 12.70
N LYS A 370 -3.25 14.03 12.52
CA LYS A 370 -4.06 13.39 13.55
C LYS A 370 -3.93 11.87 13.41
N GLN A 371 -2.97 11.27 14.10
CA GLN A 371 -2.74 9.82 14.08
C GLN A 371 -3.89 9.01 14.71
N GLY A 372 -4.81 9.65 15.43
CA GLY A 372 -5.86 8.95 16.15
C GLY A 372 -5.28 7.98 17.19
N ARG A 373 -5.84 6.76 17.27
CA ARG A 373 -5.33 5.66 18.13
C ARG A 373 -4.40 4.70 17.37
N VAL A 374 -3.82 5.13 16.24
CA VAL A 374 -2.92 4.29 15.44
C VAL A 374 -1.56 4.17 16.15
N PRO A 375 -0.98 2.96 16.27
CA PRO A 375 0.35 2.79 16.87
C PRO A 375 1.42 3.65 16.18
N ASN A 376 2.44 4.06 16.95
CA ASN A 376 3.62 4.72 16.38
C ASN A 376 4.24 3.84 15.28
N GLY A 377 4.55 4.46 14.15
CA GLY A 377 5.15 3.76 13.02
C GLY A 377 4.17 3.02 12.13
N GLN A 378 2.95 3.53 12.02
CA GLN A 378 1.95 3.11 11.04
C GLN A 378 1.20 4.34 10.52
N PHE A 379 0.80 4.31 9.26
CA PHE A 379 -0.14 5.28 8.70
C PHE A 379 -1.58 4.87 9.00
N PRO A 380 -2.48 5.82 9.35
CA PRO A 380 -3.91 5.57 9.38
C PRO A 380 -4.43 5.04 8.05
N ILE A 381 -5.34 4.07 8.09
CA ILE A 381 -6.01 3.54 6.89
C ILE A 381 -7.18 4.47 6.56
N ASP A 382 -6.96 5.38 5.61
CA ASP A 382 -7.95 6.37 5.17
C ASP A 382 -7.95 6.53 3.64
N PRO A 383 -8.58 5.60 2.89
CA PRO A 383 -8.65 5.71 1.44
C PRO A 383 -9.48 6.90 0.95
N ALA A 384 -10.35 7.48 1.79
CA ALA A 384 -11.14 8.66 1.42
C ALA A 384 -10.25 9.89 1.19
N GLY A 385 -9.12 9.98 1.88
CA GLY A 385 -8.09 10.98 1.63
C GLY A 385 -7.58 10.95 0.18
N LEU A 386 -7.22 9.77 -0.32
CA LEU A 386 -6.79 9.59 -1.71
C LEU A 386 -7.92 9.88 -2.70
N GLN A 387 -9.13 9.41 -2.42
CA GLN A 387 -10.30 9.69 -3.26
C GLN A 387 -10.56 11.19 -3.40
N GLY A 388 -10.45 11.95 -2.30
CA GLY A 388 -10.58 13.40 -2.30
C GLY A 388 -9.50 14.09 -3.14
N VAL A 389 -8.24 13.62 -3.09
CA VAL A 389 -7.17 14.11 -3.97
C VAL A 389 -7.52 13.87 -5.44
N LEU A 390 -7.93 12.65 -5.78
CA LEU A 390 -8.26 12.26 -7.15
C LEU A 390 -9.45 13.04 -7.71
N GLU A 391 -10.50 13.22 -6.90
CA GLU A 391 -11.66 14.04 -7.26
C GLU A 391 -11.27 15.49 -7.50
N ARG A 392 -10.41 16.06 -6.64
CA ARG A 392 -9.91 17.42 -6.83
C ARG A 392 -9.09 17.55 -8.12
N LEU A 393 -8.17 16.61 -8.39
CA LEU A 393 -7.37 16.65 -9.62
C LEU A 393 -8.26 16.55 -10.87
N LYS A 394 -9.32 15.73 -10.81
CA LYS A 394 -10.36 15.66 -11.83
C LYS A 394 -11.03 17.01 -12.07
N GLN A 395 -11.48 17.68 -11.01
CA GLN A 395 -12.24 18.93 -11.12
C GLN A 395 -11.38 20.15 -11.48
N VAL A 396 -10.19 20.28 -10.87
CA VAL A 396 -9.35 21.49 -10.98
C VAL A 396 -8.42 21.43 -12.19
N TYR A 397 -7.89 20.26 -12.51
CA TYR A 397 -6.87 20.08 -13.55
C TYR A 397 -7.37 19.31 -14.77
N GLY A 398 -8.68 19.09 -14.88
CA GLY A 398 -9.31 18.56 -16.10
C GLY A 398 -9.17 17.05 -16.29
N ASN A 399 -9.13 16.28 -15.20
CA ASN A 399 -9.05 14.82 -15.21
C ASN A 399 -7.84 14.26 -15.98
N PRO A 400 -6.62 14.67 -15.63
CA PRO A 400 -5.43 14.15 -16.29
C PRO A 400 -5.28 12.64 -16.05
N PRO A 401 -4.62 11.90 -16.96
CA PRO A 401 -4.20 10.53 -16.69
C PRO A 401 -3.33 10.47 -15.44
N ILE A 402 -3.67 9.59 -14.50
CA ILE A 402 -2.99 9.45 -13.21
C ILE A 402 -2.46 8.03 -13.02
N PHE A 403 -1.24 7.92 -12.49
CA PHE A 403 -0.70 6.68 -11.96
C PHE A 403 -0.42 6.86 -10.47
N ILE A 404 -0.91 5.94 -9.63
CA ILE A 404 -0.49 5.90 -8.22
C ILE A 404 0.86 5.20 -8.19
N TYR A 405 1.94 5.98 -8.14
CA TYR A 405 3.30 5.45 -8.21
C TYR A 405 3.86 4.98 -6.89
N GLU A 406 3.33 5.51 -5.79
CA GLU A 406 3.64 5.03 -4.46
C GLU A 406 2.42 5.07 -3.54
N ASN A 407 2.13 3.92 -2.98
CA ASN A 407 1.20 3.77 -1.87
C ASN A 407 1.62 2.53 -1.07
N GLY A 408 1.65 2.65 0.26
CA GLY A 408 2.14 1.56 1.10
C GLY A 408 2.05 1.86 2.59
N GLN A 409 2.32 0.83 3.39
CA GLN A 409 2.31 0.90 4.84
C GLN A 409 3.72 0.71 5.36
N MET A 410 4.14 1.60 6.26
CA MET A 410 5.39 1.45 6.98
C MET A 410 5.27 0.37 8.06
N THR A 411 6.36 -0.37 8.27
CA THR A 411 6.53 -1.26 9.41
C THR A 411 7.91 -1.04 10.01
N HIS A 412 7.99 -0.99 11.34
CA HIS A 412 9.30 -1.03 12.02
C HIS A 412 9.67 -2.48 12.29
N PRO A 413 10.87 -2.93 11.89
CA PRO A 413 11.46 -4.13 12.46
C PRO A 413 11.62 -3.86 13.96
N ASN A 414 10.91 -4.57 14.84
CA ASN A 414 11.11 -4.40 16.28
C ASN A 414 12.58 -4.69 16.59
N ALA A 415 13.34 -3.63 16.90
CA ALA A 415 14.80 -3.60 17.02
C ALA A 415 15.37 -4.50 18.14
N SER A 416 14.52 -5.21 18.88
CA SER A 416 14.92 -5.97 20.07
C SER A 416 14.51 -7.45 20.10
N SER A 417 13.74 -8.01 19.15
CA SER A 417 13.42 -9.47 19.20
C SER A 417 12.62 -10.07 18.03
N ALA A 418 12.27 -9.34 16.98
CA ALA A 418 11.48 -9.94 15.90
C ALA A 418 12.33 -10.96 15.12
N SER A 419 12.00 -12.25 15.24
CA SER A 419 12.49 -13.29 14.33
C SER A 419 12.09 -12.93 12.89
N VAL A 420 12.78 -13.50 11.89
CA VAL A 420 12.38 -13.38 10.49
C VAL A 420 10.87 -13.64 10.34
N ASP A 421 10.34 -14.67 11.01
CA ASP A 421 8.92 -15.02 11.00
C ASP A 421 7.99 -13.87 11.42
N ALA A 422 8.38 -13.05 12.41
CA ALA A 422 7.60 -11.88 12.83
C ALA A 422 7.60 -10.77 11.77
N SER A 423 8.71 -10.58 11.06
CA SER A 423 8.83 -9.62 9.95
C SER A 423 8.07 -10.06 8.68
N LEU A 424 7.76 -11.35 8.54
CA LEU A 424 6.99 -11.88 7.40
C LEU A 424 5.47 -11.73 7.58
N ASN A 425 4.96 -11.60 8.81
CA ASN A 425 3.53 -11.44 9.07
C ASN A 425 3.11 -9.97 9.14
N ASP A 426 3.03 -9.33 7.98
CA ASP A 426 2.71 -7.90 7.82
C ASP A 426 1.24 -7.65 7.49
N THR A 427 0.34 -8.23 8.28
CA THR A 427 -1.12 -8.13 8.05
C THR A 427 -1.61 -6.69 7.94
N ILE A 428 -1.03 -5.74 8.68
CA ILE A 428 -1.39 -4.32 8.58
C ILE A 428 -1.13 -3.71 7.20
N ARG A 429 -0.09 -4.18 6.49
CA ARG A 429 0.19 -3.78 5.10
C ARG A 429 -0.88 -4.32 4.17
N VAL A 430 -1.33 -5.55 4.37
CA VAL A 430 -2.45 -6.14 3.61
C VAL A 430 -3.73 -5.32 3.80
N GLU A 431 -4.07 -4.98 5.04
CA GLU A 431 -5.27 -4.19 5.35
C GLU A 431 -5.23 -2.80 4.72
N TYR A 432 -4.07 -2.14 4.79
CA TYR A 432 -3.84 -0.85 4.17
C TYR A 432 -3.99 -0.93 2.64
N LEU A 433 -3.24 -1.82 1.98
CA LEU A 433 -3.27 -1.96 0.53
C LEU A 433 -4.68 -2.30 0.03
N ASP A 434 -5.39 -3.19 0.74
CA ASP A 434 -6.76 -3.56 0.36
C ASP A 434 -7.72 -2.37 0.39
N ALA A 435 -7.68 -1.57 1.46
CA ALA A 435 -8.53 -0.39 1.60
C ALA A 435 -8.23 0.67 0.53
N PHE A 436 -6.96 0.93 0.25
CA PHE A 436 -6.56 1.92 -0.77
C PHE A 436 -6.86 1.45 -2.19
N ILE A 437 -6.62 0.18 -2.52
CA ILE A 437 -6.98 -0.39 -3.84
C ILE A 437 -8.50 -0.39 -4.04
N GLY A 438 -9.27 -0.78 -3.02
CA GLY A 438 -10.74 -0.70 -3.04
C GLY A 438 -11.23 0.74 -3.22
N GLY A 439 -10.63 1.70 -2.51
CA GLY A 439 -10.92 3.12 -2.66
C GLY A 439 -10.57 3.67 -4.05
N LEU A 440 -9.46 3.22 -4.63
CA LEU A 440 -9.05 3.58 -5.99
C LEU A 440 -10.05 3.07 -7.03
N LEU A 441 -10.54 1.84 -6.89
CA LEU A 441 -11.56 1.29 -7.78
C LEU A 441 -12.84 2.13 -7.77
N GLN A 442 -13.26 2.63 -6.60
CA GLN A 442 -14.39 3.54 -6.51
C GLN A 442 -14.12 4.86 -7.24
N ALA A 443 -12.91 5.42 -7.13
CA ALA A 443 -12.54 6.63 -7.86
C ALA A 443 -12.55 6.42 -9.39
N ILE A 444 -12.07 5.26 -9.88
CA ILE A 444 -12.16 4.85 -11.29
C ILE A 444 -13.63 4.79 -11.72
N ARG A 445 -14.49 4.13 -10.94
CA ARG A 445 -15.93 4.03 -11.21
C ARG A 445 -16.62 5.40 -11.19
N ASN A 446 -16.10 6.35 -10.41
CA ASN A 446 -16.56 7.75 -10.39
C ASN A 446 -15.92 8.63 -11.50
N GLY A 447 -15.21 8.03 -12.45
CA GLY A 447 -14.73 8.68 -13.67
C GLY A 447 -13.35 9.34 -13.58
N SER A 448 -12.59 9.13 -12.50
CA SER A 448 -11.18 9.57 -12.46
C SER A 448 -10.33 8.71 -13.42
N ASP A 449 -9.50 9.34 -14.27
CA ASP A 449 -8.65 8.65 -15.26
C ASP A 449 -7.39 8.05 -14.62
N ILE A 450 -7.56 6.97 -13.86
CA ILE A 450 -6.46 6.28 -13.19
C ILE A 450 -6.03 5.07 -14.03
N ARG A 451 -4.72 4.95 -14.27
CA ARG A 451 -4.12 4.00 -15.20
C ARG A 451 -3.10 3.05 -14.59
N GLY A 452 -2.86 3.14 -13.29
CA GLY A 452 -2.10 2.12 -12.60
C GLY A 452 -1.94 2.36 -11.11
N TYR A 453 -1.54 1.29 -10.42
CA TYR A 453 -1.26 1.29 -8.99
C TYR A 453 0.03 0.52 -8.72
N PHE A 454 0.98 1.21 -8.10
CA PHE A 454 2.31 0.71 -7.78
C PHE A 454 2.49 0.73 -6.27
N VAL A 455 2.68 -0.45 -5.69
CA VAL A 455 3.00 -0.58 -4.26
C VAL A 455 4.38 0.01 -4.00
N TRP A 456 4.46 0.88 -2.99
CA TRP A 456 5.73 1.25 -2.40
C TRP A 456 5.97 0.45 -1.11
N SER A 457 6.99 -0.39 -1.02
CA SER A 457 8.01 -0.71 -2.04
C SER A 457 7.95 -2.17 -2.45
N PHE A 458 8.61 -2.53 -3.55
CA PHE A 458 8.71 -3.93 -3.94
C PHE A 458 9.45 -4.76 -2.86
N MET A 459 10.52 -4.21 -2.29
CA MET A 459 11.30 -4.83 -1.22
C MET A 459 11.80 -3.80 -0.23
N ASP A 460 12.20 -4.27 0.94
CA ASP A 460 12.88 -3.42 1.91
C ASP A 460 14.14 -2.82 1.31
N LEU A 461 14.35 -1.56 1.64
CA LEU A 461 15.34 -0.70 1.00
C LEU A 461 15.86 0.33 2.02
N PHE A 462 16.84 1.15 1.63
CA PHE A 462 17.31 2.24 2.49
C PHE A 462 16.26 3.37 2.51
N GLU A 463 15.49 3.50 3.59
CA GLU A 463 14.36 4.43 3.74
C GLU A 463 14.79 5.86 4.07
N LEU A 464 15.77 6.40 3.34
CA LEU A 464 16.23 7.79 3.36
C LEU A 464 16.26 8.39 4.78
N PHE A 465 15.16 9.00 5.25
CA PHE A 465 14.96 9.52 6.61
C PHE A 465 15.33 8.57 7.76
N ASP A 466 15.00 7.29 7.67
CA ASP A 466 15.10 6.34 8.79
C ASP A 466 16.18 5.26 8.56
N GLY A 467 16.93 5.36 7.46
CA GLY A 467 17.89 4.33 7.05
C GLY A 467 17.20 2.96 6.96
N PHE A 468 17.64 1.99 7.77
CA PHE A 468 17.07 0.64 7.80
C PHE A 468 16.07 0.39 8.95
N ASN A 469 15.69 1.43 9.70
CA ASN A 469 14.79 1.30 10.85
C ASN A 469 13.30 1.23 10.46
N THR A 470 12.99 1.56 9.22
CA THR A 470 11.63 1.55 8.67
C THR A 470 11.64 0.72 7.39
N THR A 471 10.55 0.00 7.14
CA THR A 471 10.43 -0.91 6.00
C THR A 471 9.08 -0.78 5.31
N PHE A 472 9.08 -0.78 3.98
CA PHE A 472 7.88 -0.69 3.16
C PHE A 472 7.66 -1.91 2.24
N GLY A 473 8.65 -2.80 2.13
CA GLY A 473 8.69 -3.84 1.11
C GLY A 473 7.58 -4.88 1.18
N LEU A 474 7.14 -5.36 0.02
CA LEU A 474 6.45 -6.66 -0.08
C LEU A 474 7.39 -7.82 0.28
N TYR A 475 8.69 -7.64 0.01
CA TYR A 475 9.75 -8.57 0.39
C TYR A 475 10.60 -8.00 1.52
N TYR A 476 10.79 -8.79 2.57
CA TYR A 476 11.74 -8.51 3.64
C TYR A 476 13.17 -8.78 3.14
N VAL A 477 14.09 -7.84 3.41
CA VAL A 477 15.53 -8.04 3.16
C VAL A 477 16.23 -8.18 4.51
N ASP A 478 16.95 -9.29 4.70
CA ASP A 478 17.77 -9.45 5.89
C ASP A 478 19.10 -8.69 5.73
N PHE A 479 19.10 -7.43 6.14
CA PHE A 479 20.30 -6.58 6.13
C PHE A 479 21.42 -7.05 7.07
N LYS A 480 21.18 -8.07 7.91
CA LYS A 480 22.22 -8.71 8.75
C LYS A 480 22.81 -9.95 8.09
N ASP A 481 22.13 -10.54 7.11
CA ASP A 481 22.64 -11.64 6.30
C ASP A 481 23.63 -11.07 5.28
N PRO A 482 24.89 -11.54 5.21
CA PRO A 482 25.85 -11.07 4.22
C PRO A 482 25.41 -11.33 2.77
N ASP A 483 24.52 -12.29 2.53
CA ASP A 483 23.93 -12.54 1.21
C ASP A 483 22.71 -11.65 0.93
N LEU A 484 22.29 -10.82 1.89
CA LEU A 484 21.13 -9.93 1.82
C LEU A 484 19.87 -10.66 1.33
N LYS A 485 19.54 -11.80 1.94
CA LYS A 485 18.46 -12.67 1.45
C LYS A 485 17.10 -11.96 1.47
N ARG A 486 16.30 -12.22 0.42
CA ARG A 486 14.92 -11.73 0.27
C ARG A 486 13.91 -12.79 0.73
N TYR A 487 12.92 -12.38 1.50
CA TYR A 487 11.83 -13.25 1.98
C TYR A 487 10.47 -12.63 1.68
N ALA A 488 9.59 -13.39 1.02
CA ALA A 488 8.23 -12.92 0.74
C ALA A 488 7.45 -12.71 2.04
N ARG A 489 6.95 -11.49 2.27
CA ARG A 489 6.00 -11.24 3.36
C ARG A 489 4.61 -11.73 2.99
N PHE A 490 3.69 -11.71 3.95
CA PHE A 490 2.30 -12.08 3.72
C PHE A 490 1.63 -11.16 2.68
N SER A 491 1.97 -9.88 2.67
CA SER A 491 1.54 -8.93 1.63
C SER A 491 1.96 -9.31 0.22
N ALA A 492 3.18 -9.80 0.00
CA ALA A 492 3.61 -10.29 -1.32
C ALA A 492 2.72 -11.44 -1.81
N TYR A 493 2.35 -12.36 -0.91
CA TYR A 493 1.43 -13.45 -1.24
C TYR A 493 0.02 -12.93 -1.59
N CYS A 494 -0.53 -12.00 -0.81
CA CYS A 494 -1.86 -11.45 -1.08
C CYS A 494 -1.88 -10.65 -2.40
N TYR A 495 -0.83 -9.85 -2.66
CA TYR A 495 -0.71 -9.09 -3.91
C TYR A 495 -0.56 -10.02 -5.13
N ARG A 496 0.17 -11.13 -5.00
CA ARG A 496 0.21 -12.20 -6.01
C ARG A 496 -1.17 -12.76 -6.33
N GLN A 497 -1.99 -13.02 -5.31
CA GLN A 497 -3.32 -13.58 -5.50
C GLN A 497 -4.27 -12.60 -6.18
N LEU A 498 -4.16 -11.30 -5.87
CA LEU A 498 -4.84 -10.26 -6.63
C LEU A 498 -4.47 -10.34 -8.11
N ASN A 499 -3.18 -10.34 -8.43
CA ASN A 499 -2.70 -10.28 -9.80
C ASN A 499 -2.95 -11.56 -10.61
N ARG A 500 -2.87 -12.75 -9.99
CA ARG A 500 -2.92 -14.05 -10.71
C ARG A 500 -4.26 -14.78 -10.61
N ALA A 501 -4.98 -14.63 -9.50
CA ALA A 501 -6.19 -15.40 -9.20
C ALA A 501 -7.46 -14.53 -9.17
N SER A 502 -7.35 -13.23 -9.47
CA SER A 502 -8.48 -12.29 -9.45
C SER A 502 -9.26 -12.30 -8.14
N ALA A 503 -8.57 -12.33 -6.99
CA ALA A 503 -9.19 -12.29 -5.67
C ALA A 503 -8.76 -11.04 -4.87
N SER A 504 -9.66 -10.44 -4.09
CA SER A 504 -9.33 -9.31 -3.21
C SER A 504 -8.25 -9.71 -2.20
N LEU A 505 -7.44 -8.74 -1.74
CA LEU A 505 -6.41 -9.01 -0.72
C LEU A 505 -7.05 -9.50 0.59
N MET A 506 -8.23 -8.98 0.96
CA MET A 506 -8.96 -9.42 2.16
C MET A 506 -9.60 -10.80 2.04
N ALA A 507 -10.13 -11.20 0.88
CA ALA A 507 -10.63 -12.57 0.67
C ALA A 507 -9.51 -13.61 0.87
N VAL A 508 -8.28 -13.26 0.51
CA VAL A 508 -7.09 -14.09 0.74
C VAL A 508 -6.72 -14.12 2.24
N LYS A 509 -6.86 -13.00 2.95
CA LYS A 509 -6.64 -12.91 4.40
C LYS A 509 -7.63 -13.75 5.21
N LEU A 510 -8.92 -13.73 4.86
CA LEU A 510 -9.95 -14.52 5.53
C LEU A 510 -9.66 -16.03 5.44
N ASN A 511 -9.12 -16.48 4.30
CA ASN A 511 -8.63 -17.84 4.10
C ASN A 511 -7.35 -18.19 4.91
N ARG A 512 -6.70 -17.19 5.53
CA ARG A 512 -5.39 -17.28 6.20
C ARG A 512 -5.38 -16.80 7.67
N SER A 513 -6.55 -16.56 8.29
CA SER A 513 -6.65 -16.21 9.73
C SER A 513 -5.94 -17.24 10.63
N PRO A 514 -5.57 -16.95 11.90
CA PRO A 514 -4.73 -17.82 12.75
C PRO A 514 -5.23 -19.27 12.89
N CYS A 515 -6.52 -19.52 12.68
CA CYS A 515 -7.11 -20.86 12.60
C CYS A 515 -6.53 -21.72 11.43
N SER A 516 -5.99 -21.08 10.40
CA SER A 516 -5.38 -21.70 9.21
C SER A 516 -3.86 -21.92 9.32
N GLN A 517 -3.15 -21.24 10.23
CA GLN A 517 -1.69 -21.39 10.37
C GLN A 517 -1.29 -22.77 10.92
N GLN A 518 -2.17 -23.46 11.65
CA GLN A 518 -1.94 -24.87 12.03
C GLN A 518 -2.05 -25.85 10.85
N ARG A 519 -2.54 -25.44 9.67
CA ARG A 519 -2.77 -26.35 8.54
C ARG A 519 -1.70 -26.37 7.46
N ARG A 520 -0.85 -25.33 7.31
CA ARG A 520 0.20 -25.38 6.26
C ARG A 520 1.45 -26.18 6.64
N LEU A 521 1.61 -26.54 7.92
CA LEU A 521 2.62 -27.51 8.36
C LEU A 521 2.08 -28.95 8.47
N ARG A 522 0.81 -29.19 8.11
CA ARG A 522 0.28 -30.55 7.93
C ARG A 522 -0.70 -30.57 6.76
N LYS A 523 -0.28 -31.11 5.61
CA LYS A 523 -1.21 -31.92 4.79
C LYS A 523 -1.85 -32.92 5.77
N ILE A 524 -3.09 -32.69 6.19
CA ILE A 524 -4.11 -33.61 6.76
C ILE A 524 -5.27 -32.73 7.32
N GLY A 525 -6.49 -32.90 6.78
CA GLY A 525 -7.77 -32.78 7.50
C GLY A 525 -8.35 -31.39 7.90
N HIS A 526 -9.41 -30.98 7.17
CA HIS A 526 -10.62 -30.31 7.69
C HIS A 526 -11.21 -30.89 9.02
N THR A 527 -11.57 -30.10 10.04
CA THR A 527 -12.35 -30.49 11.25
C THR A 527 -13.55 -29.53 11.31
N LEU A 528 -14.76 -30.01 11.58
CA LEU A 528 -15.96 -29.22 11.90
C LEU A 528 -16.29 -29.49 13.38
N ASP A 529 -16.26 -28.46 14.23
CA ASP A 529 -16.67 -28.53 15.63
C ASP A 529 -18.04 -27.85 15.81
N VAL A 530 -19.00 -28.57 16.40
CA VAL A 530 -20.27 -28.03 16.90
C VAL A 530 -20.26 -28.28 18.42
N ALA A 531 -20.40 -27.23 19.22
CA ALA A 531 -20.51 -27.32 20.67
C ALA A 531 -21.96 -27.05 21.11
N GLU A 532 -22.52 -27.92 21.95
CA GLU A 532 -23.78 -27.69 22.66
C GLU A 532 -23.50 -27.17 24.08
N THR A 533 -24.16 -26.06 24.44
CA THR A 533 -24.32 -25.56 25.81
C THR A 533 -25.57 -26.19 26.42
N ASN A 534 -25.43 -26.90 27.54
CA ASN A 534 -26.56 -27.38 28.33
C ASN A 534 -26.91 -26.35 29.41
N ASP A 535 -28.02 -25.63 29.23
CA ASP A 535 -28.74 -24.93 30.30
C ASP A 535 -30.06 -25.68 30.56
N GLU A 536 -30.15 -26.38 31.70
CA GLU A 536 -31.42 -26.65 32.36
C GLU A 536 -31.31 -26.30 33.85
N ALA A 537 -32.25 -25.45 34.29
CA ALA A 537 -32.24 -24.76 35.56
C ALA A 537 -32.84 -25.59 36.72
N ALA A 538 -32.32 -25.40 37.94
CA ALA A 538 -33.08 -25.57 39.18
C ALA A 538 -32.55 -24.71 40.35
N GLY A 539 -33.20 -23.57 40.58
CA GLY A 539 -33.60 -23.07 41.91
C GLY A 539 -32.59 -22.36 42.83
N GLY A 540 -32.80 -21.06 43.05
CA GLY A 540 -32.47 -20.42 44.35
C GLY A 540 -31.86 -19.01 44.33
N SER A 541 -32.72 -17.99 44.21
CA SER A 541 -32.62 -16.60 44.74
C SER A 541 -31.25 -15.95 45.06
N ASN A 542 -30.85 -14.91 44.30
CA ASN A 542 -30.50 -13.57 44.82
C ASN A 542 -30.30 -12.54 43.67
N PRO A 543 -30.69 -11.26 43.80
CA PRO A 543 -30.69 -10.28 42.71
C PRO A 543 -29.45 -9.39 42.72
N ALA A 544 -28.71 -9.35 41.61
CA ALA A 544 -27.92 -8.19 41.16
C ALA A 544 -27.13 -8.54 39.89
N ARG A 545 -27.63 -8.13 38.71
CA ARG A 545 -26.87 -7.63 37.53
C ARG A 545 -27.77 -7.64 36.28
N GLU A 546 -28.40 -6.50 36.00
CA GLU A 546 -28.85 -6.17 34.65
C GLU A 546 -27.66 -5.61 33.85
N LEU A 547 -27.32 -6.25 32.73
CA LEU A 547 -27.10 -5.62 31.40
C LEU A 547 -26.57 -6.63 30.37
N MET A 548 -27.29 -6.73 29.25
CA MET A 548 -26.89 -7.17 27.89
C MET A 548 -26.79 -8.68 27.58
N ALA A 549 -27.69 -9.18 26.71
CA ALA A 549 -27.38 -9.80 25.40
C ALA A 549 -28.61 -10.54 24.81
N GLU A 550 -29.18 -10.00 23.74
CA GLU A 550 -29.93 -10.78 22.72
C GLU A 550 -29.00 -10.91 21.50
N GLY A 551 -28.75 -12.14 21.03
CA GLY A 551 -27.97 -12.43 19.84
C GLY A 551 -28.51 -13.66 19.12
N ASN A 552 -29.17 -13.45 17.97
CA ASN A 552 -29.48 -14.47 16.98
C ASN A 552 -28.27 -14.61 16.03
N GLU A 553 -27.73 -15.82 15.85
CA GLU A 553 -26.69 -16.09 14.85
C GLU A 553 -27.25 -16.81 13.61
N THR A 554 -26.78 -16.38 12.44
CA THR A 554 -27.13 -16.86 11.08
C THR A 554 -25.88 -17.45 10.43
N PHE A 555 -25.97 -18.63 9.80
CA PHE A 555 -24.84 -19.29 9.12
C PHE A 555 -24.84 -19.05 7.60
N TYR A 556 -23.68 -18.75 7.01
CA TYR A 556 -23.48 -18.57 5.55
C TYR A 556 -22.60 -19.70 4.96
N PHE A 557 -23.01 -20.25 3.82
CA PHE A 557 -22.18 -21.13 2.96
C PHE A 557 -21.78 -20.38 1.69
N CYS A 558 -20.54 -20.57 1.21
CA CYS A 558 -20.05 -20.00 -0.04
C CYS A 558 -19.51 -21.10 -0.96
N ARG A 559 -20.11 -21.28 -2.15
CA ARG A 559 -19.55 -22.08 -3.26
C ARG A 559 -19.68 -21.31 -4.57
N GLU A 560 -18.58 -21.18 -5.29
CA GLU A 560 -18.54 -20.71 -6.68
C GLU A 560 -19.17 -21.77 -7.60
N SER A 561 -20.33 -21.49 -8.21
CA SER A 561 -20.56 -21.82 -9.62
C SER A 561 -21.79 -21.09 -10.17
N ARG A 562 -21.66 -20.64 -11.44
CA ARG A 562 -22.66 -19.88 -12.18
C ARG A 562 -23.86 -20.76 -12.55
N SER A 563 -24.99 -20.60 -11.88
CA SER A 563 -26.32 -20.76 -12.50
C SER A 563 -27.41 -20.09 -11.65
N ARG A 564 -28.32 -19.36 -12.31
CA ARG A 564 -29.49 -18.72 -11.69
C ARG A 564 -30.43 -19.80 -11.14
N LEU A 565 -30.87 -19.71 -9.87
CA LEU A 565 -32.30 -19.67 -9.48
C LEU A 565 -32.55 -19.78 -7.96
N LYS A 566 -33.58 -19.02 -7.53
CA LYS A 566 -34.52 -19.14 -6.40
C LYS A 566 -34.00 -19.70 -5.06
N VAL A 567 -34.01 -18.81 -4.06
CA VAL A 567 -34.06 -19.14 -2.63
C VAL A 567 -35.21 -20.11 -2.36
N GLN A 568 -34.88 -21.36 -1.99
CA GLN A 568 -35.80 -22.28 -1.34
C GLN A 568 -35.44 -22.33 0.14
N HIS A 569 -36.36 -21.88 0.99
CA HIS A 569 -36.29 -22.15 2.42
C HIS A 569 -36.47 -23.65 2.65
N LEU A 570 -35.42 -24.35 3.08
CA LEU A 570 -35.54 -25.69 3.61
C LEU A 570 -36.11 -25.61 5.04
N ARG A 571 -37.40 -25.91 5.19
CA ARG A 571 -37.99 -26.34 6.46
C ARG A 571 -37.62 -27.81 6.65
N MET A 572 -36.92 -28.14 7.73
CA MET A 572 -36.82 -29.51 8.23
C MET A 572 -37.90 -29.72 9.29
N GLU A 573 -39.06 -30.22 8.87
CA GLU A 573 -40.08 -30.79 9.77
C GLU A 573 -40.02 -32.32 9.64
N GLY A 574 -39.83 -33.06 10.74
CA GLY A 574 -39.92 -34.53 10.72
C GLY A 574 -39.43 -35.29 11.97
N LEU A 575 -40.13 -35.14 13.11
CA LEU A 575 -40.40 -36.14 14.19
C LEU A 575 -39.27 -37.10 14.67
N LEU A 576 -38.57 -36.79 15.78
CA LEU A 576 -38.85 -37.13 17.20
C LEU A 576 -38.52 -38.57 17.66
N ALA A 577 -37.44 -38.70 18.48
CA ALA A 577 -37.45 -39.34 19.81
C ALA A 577 -36.04 -39.48 20.47
N SER A 578 -35.20 -38.44 20.43
CA SER A 578 -34.05 -38.19 21.34
C SER A 578 -33.23 -37.08 20.68
N GLY A 579 -33.34 -35.84 21.16
CA GLY A 579 -32.87 -34.64 20.46
C GLY A 579 -31.36 -34.56 20.24
N ILE A 580 -30.85 -35.21 19.19
CA ILE A 580 -29.47 -35.11 18.70
C ILE A 580 -29.49 -35.36 17.17
N LEU A 581 -28.88 -34.47 16.38
CA LEU A 581 -28.61 -34.69 14.95
C LEU A 581 -27.61 -35.86 14.79
N LEU A 582 -28.05 -36.93 14.14
CA LEU A 582 -27.17 -37.98 13.60
C LEU A 582 -26.84 -37.59 12.15
N LEU A 583 -25.58 -37.78 11.73
CA LEU A 583 -25.23 -37.65 10.32
C LEU A 583 -26.03 -38.69 9.54
N THR A 584 -26.79 -38.23 8.58
CA THR A 584 -27.61 -39.05 7.69
C THR A 584 -26.81 -39.48 6.47
N LEU A 585 -27.31 -40.46 5.72
CA LEU A 585 -26.73 -40.84 4.43
C LEU A 585 -26.70 -39.65 3.44
N GLU A 586 -27.63 -38.70 3.58
CA GLU A 586 -27.68 -37.48 2.77
C GLU A 586 -26.49 -36.54 3.08
N ASP A 587 -26.01 -36.51 4.31
CA ASP A 587 -24.84 -35.74 4.70
C ASP A 587 -23.55 -36.31 4.10
N VAL A 588 -23.44 -37.64 4.01
CA VAL A 588 -22.29 -38.29 3.36
C VAL A 588 -22.33 -38.04 1.85
N GLN A 589 -23.50 -38.08 1.21
CA GLN A 589 -23.63 -37.75 -0.21
C GLN A 589 -23.22 -36.29 -0.50
N LEU A 590 -23.53 -35.35 0.40
CA LEU A 590 -23.07 -33.97 0.29
C LEU A 590 -21.53 -33.86 0.40
N MET A 591 -20.88 -34.70 1.22
CA MET A 591 -19.42 -34.78 1.29
C MET A 591 -18.81 -35.32 -0.01
N VAL A 592 -19.46 -36.27 -0.65
CA VAL A 592 -19.06 -36.79 -1.98
C VAL A 592 -19.18 -35.69 -3.04
N ASP A 593 -20.31 -35.00 -3.08
CA ASP A 593 -20.60 -33.96 -4.08
C ASP A 593 -19.71 -32.69 -3.94
N THR A 594 -19.03 -32.56 -2.80
CA THR A 594 -18.04 -31.50 -2.52
C THR A 594 -16.60 -31.93 -2.77
N GLY A 595 -16.36 -33.21 -3.12
CA GLY A 595 -15.02 -33.73 -3.44
C GLY A 595 -14.14 -33.97 -2.22
N LEU A 596 -14.73 -34.29 -1.06
CA LEU A 596 -14.01 -34.49 0.18
C LEU A 596 -13.24 -35.84 0.17
N GLU A 597 -11.92 -35.81 0.34
CA GLU A 597 -11.09 -37.04 0.33
C GLU A 597 -10.93 -37.69 1.71
N ALA A 598 -11.21 -36.95 2.79
CA ALA A 598 -11.09 -37.44 4.17
C ALA A 598 -12.03 -36.69 5.12
N TYR A 599 -12.57 -37.41 6.10
CA TYR A 599 -13.51 -36.85 7.09
C TYR A 599 -13.08 -37.19 8.52
N ARG A 600 -12.94 -36.16 9.38
CA ARG A 600 -12.59 -36.33 10.79
C ARG A 600 -13.82 -36.16 11.67
N PHE A 601 -14.06 -37.11 12.57
CA PHE A 601 -15.10 -37.02 13.60
C PHE A 601 -14.60 -37.57 14.94
N SER A 602 -15.27 -37.24 16.04
CA SER A 602 -15.00 -37.78 17.36
C SER A 602 -16.04 -38.81 17.78
N ILE A 603 -15.60 -39.87 18.44
CA ILE A 603 -16.48 -40.78 19.17
C ILE A 603 -16.80 -40.12 20.51
N SER A 604 -18.08 -40.04 20.83
CA SER A 604 -18.53 -39.64 22.15
C SER A 604 -18.34 -40.79 23.15
N LEU A 605 -17.42 -40.60 24.11
CA LEU A 605 -17.10 -41.59 25.14
C LEU A 605 -18.32 -41.86 26.03
N SER A 606 -19.07 -40.81 26.37
CA SER A 606 -20.33 -40.91 27.13
C SER A 606 -21.45 -41.64 26.38
N ARG A 607 -21.38 -41.79 25.05
CA ARG A 607 -22.35 -42.62 24.31
C ARG A 607 -21.95 -44.08 24.22
N VAL A 608 -20.66 -44.35 24.09
CA VAL A 608 -20.13 -45.71 23.95
C VAL A 608 -20.03 -46.39 25.32
N ILE A 609 -19.65 -45.66 26.37
CA ILE A 609 -19.54 -46.15 27.75
C ILE A 609 -20.19 -45.13 28.70
N PRO A 610 -21.54 -45.09 28.81
CA PRO A 610 -22.25 -44.01 29.50
C PRO A 610 -21.92 -43.80 30.96
N ASN A 611 -21.47 -44.83 31.67
CA ASN A 611 -21.09 -44.75 33.07
C ASN A 611 -19.55 -44.72 33.26
N GLY A 612 -18.78 -44.60 32.18
CA GLY A 612 -17.31 -44.70 32.20
C GLY A 612 -16.74 -46.09 32.56
N ARG A 613 -17.61 -47.01 33.01
CA ARG A 613 -17.31 -48.40 33.36
C ARG A 613 -18.49 -49.30 32.99
N GLY A 614 -18.22 -50.57 32.75
CA GLY A 614 -19.25 -51.57 32.47
C GLY A 614 -19.52 -51.79 30.97
N PRO A 615 -20.66 -52.40 30.61
CA PRO A 615 -20.89 -52.89 29.25
C PRO A 615 -21.02 -51.76 28.24
N VAL A 616 -20.41 -51.97 27.07
CA VAL A 616 -20.43 -51.04 25.94
C VAL A 616 -21.86 -50.89 25.40
N ASN A 617 -22.27 -49.67 25.09
CA ASN A 617 -23.50 -49.40 24.37
C ASN A 617 -23.37 -49.82 22.91
N ALA A 618 -23.81 -51.04 22.60
CA ALA A 618 -23.71 -51.64 21.27
C ALA A 618 -24.36 -50.79 20.17
N LYS A 619 -25.46 -50.08 20.45
CA LYS A 619 -26.13 -49.22 19.46
C LYS A 619 -25.30 -47.98 19.13
N GLY A 620 -24.65 -47.38 20.14
CA GLY A 620 -23.75 -46.25 19.95
C GLY A 620 -22.53 -46.64 19.11
N LEU A 621 -21.97 -47.83 19.35
CA LEU A 621 -20.84 -48.34 18.58
C LEU A 621 -21.24 -48.69 17.13
N GLN A 622 -22.40 -49.31 16.93
CA GLN A 622 -22.91 -49.68 15.61
C GLN A 622 -23.15 -48.47 14.70
N TYR A 623 -23.54 -47.32 15.26
CA TYR A 623 -23.66 -46.07 14.51
C TYR A 623 -22.32 -45.62 13.93
N TYR A 624 -21.27 -45.54 14.75
CA TYR A 624 -19.94 -45.12 14.28
C TYR A 624 -19.36 -46.12 13.28
N ASP A 625 -19.58 -47.42 13.48
CA ASP A 625 -19.19 -48.46 12.52
C ASP A 625 -19.89 -48.27 11.17
N SER A 626 -21.19 -47.99 11.16
CA SER A 626 -21.97 -47.74 9.94
C SER A 626 -21.48 -46.47 9.21
N LEU A 627 -21.19 -45.40 9.94
CA LEU A 627 -20.67 -44.15 9.38
C LEU A 627 -19.27 -44.34 8.75
N ILE A 628 -18.39 -45.08 9.43
CA ILE A 628 -17.05 -45.40 8.91
C ILE A 628 -17.15 -46.18 7.61
N ASN A 629 -17.99 -47.22 7.60
CA ASN A 629 -18.18 -48.07 6.42
C ASN A 629 -18.76 -47.28 5.24
N GLU A 630 -19.72 -46.38 5.49
CA GLU A 630 -20.30 -45.54 4.45
C GLU A 630 -19.25 -44.57 3.86
N LEU A 631 -18.49 -43.87 4.70
CA LEU A 631 -17.42 -42.97 4.25
C LEU A 631 -16.37 -43.70 3.39
N LEU A 632 -15.94 -44.88 3.84
CA LEU A 632 -14.99 -45.70 3.10
C LEU A 632 -15.56 -46.18 1.75
N SER A 633 -16.86 -46.49 1.69
CA SER A 633 -17.51 -46.94 0.45
C SER A 633 -17.50 -45.88 -0.65
N HIS A 634 -17.42 -44.60 -0.28
CA HIS A 634 -17.32 -43.46 -1.19
C HIS A 634 -15.89 -42.93 -1.35
N GLY A 635 -14.88 -43.66 -0.87
CA GLY A 635 -13.47 -43.29 -1.00
C GLY A 635 -13.03 -42.14 -0.07
N ILE A 636 -13.82 -41.81 0.95
CA ILE A 636 -13.52 -40.78 1.94
C ILE A 636 -12.82 -41.42 3.13
N GLN A 637 -11.58 -41.05 3.42
CA GLN A 637 -10.81 -41.63 4.52
C GLN A 637 -11.30 -41.11 5.89
N PRO A 638 -11.84 -41.94 6.79
CA PRO A 638 -12.24 -41.49 8.12
C PRO A 638 -11.03 -41.33 9.05
N TYR A 639 -11.00 -40.24 9.81
CA TYR A 639 -10.08 -39.97 10.91
C TYR A 639 -10.86 -39.87 12.22
N VAL A 640 -10.71 -40.87 13.08
CA VAL A 640 -11.53 -40.99 14.30
C VAL A 640 -10.76 -40.48 15.51
N THR A 641 -11.32 -39.50 16.21
CA THR A 641 -10.82 -39.02 17.51
C THR A 641 -11.56 -39.75 18.63
N LEU A 642 -10.85 -40.36 19.57
CA LEU A 642 -11.47 -41.19 20.61
C LEU A 642 -12.13 -40.42 21.76
N PHE A 643 -11.82 -39.13 21.89
CA PHE A 643 -12.30 -38.30 22.99
C PHE A 643 -12.38 -36.83 22.55
N HIS A 644 -13.46 -36.14 22.87
CA HIS A 644 -13.58 -34.69 22.67
C HIS A 644 -14.45 -34.05 23.76
N TYR A 645 -13.81 -33.63 24.86
CA TYR A 645 -14.40 -32.95 26.02
C TYR A 645 -15.64 -33.60 26.66
N ASP A 646 -15.97 -34.85 26.32
CA ASP A 646 -17.18 -35.55 26.76
C ASP A 646 -16.85 -36.74 27.68
N ALA A 647 -16.39 -36.47 28.90
CA ALA A 647 -16.25 -37.52 29.90
C ALA A 647 -17.64 -37.93 30.43
N PRO A 648 -17.92 -39.24 30.63
CA PRO A 648 -19.08 -39.68 31.39
C PRO A 648 -19.17 -38.95 32.74
N GLN A 649 -20.31 -38.35 33.05
CA GLN A 649 -20.52 -37.58 34.29
C GLN A 649 -20.14 -38.39 35.54
N ALA A 650 -20.39 -39.71 35.52
CA ALA A 650 -19.99 -40.60 36.60
C ALA A 650 -18.47 -40.60 36.89
N LEU A 651 -17.61 -40.38 35.89
CA LEU A 651 -16.16 -40.28 36.09
C LEU A 651 -15.75 -38.91 36.65
N GLU A 652 -16.45 -37.85 36.26
CA GLU A 652 -16.26 -36.52 36.85
C GLU A 652 -16.66 -36.53 38.34
N ASP A 653 -17.83 -37.10 38.65
CA ASP A 653 -18.37 -37.13 40.01
C ASP A 653 -17.56 -38.03 40.97
N GLU A 654 -17.09 -39.19 40.49
CA GLU A 654 -16.39 -40.17 41.33
C GLU A 654 -14.89 -39.84 41.50
N TYR A 655 -14.26 -39.24 40.49
CA TYR A 655 -12.81 -39.07 40.44
C TYR A 655 -12.31 -37.63 40.27
N GLY A 656 -13.20 -36.65 40.12
CA GLY A 656 -12.81 -35.26 39.83
C GLY A 656 -12.20 -35.10 38.43
N GLY A 657 -12.66 -35.93 37.49
CA GLY A 657 -12.25 -35.86 36.09
C GLY A 657 -10.78 -36.16 35.87
N TRP A 658 -10.21 -35.53 34.84
CA TRP A 658 -8.84 -35.75 34.37
C TRP A 658 -7.74 -35.45 35.41
N LEU A 659 -8.09 -34.91 36.59
CA LEU A 659 -7.16 -34.75 37.71
C LEU A 659 -6.82 -36.09 38.40
N SER A 660 -7.60 -37.14 38.18
CA SER A 660 -7.37 -38.47 38.75
C SER A 660 -6.57 -39.38 37.83
N ARG A 661 -5.49 -39.95 38.38
CA ARG A 661 -4.70 -41.02 37.72
C ARG A 661 -5.50 -42.30 37.44
N LYS A 662 -6.74 -42.42 37.91
CA LYS A 662 -7.62 -43.57 37.61
C LYS A 662 -8.37 -43.43 36.28
N ILE A 663 -8.41 -42.22 35.70
CA ILE A 663 -9.01 -41.97 34.38
C ILE A 663 -8.00 -42.22 33.26
N VAL A 664 -6.71 -41.97 33.53
CA VAL A 664 -5.57 -42.43 32.70
C VAL A 664 -5.48 -43.95 32.79
#